data_AF-A0A1X2I1J3-F1
#
_entry.id   AF-A0A1X2I1J3-F1
#
_cell.length_a   1.000
_cell.length_b   1.000
_cell.length_c   1.000
_cell.angle_alpha   90.00
_cell.angle_beta   90.00
_cell.angle_gamma   90.00
#
_symmetry.space_group_name_H-M   'P 1'
#
loop_
_entity.id
_entity.type
_entity.pdbx_description
1 polymer ?
#
loop_
_entity_poly.entity_id
_entity_poly.type
_entity_poly.pdbx_seq_one_letter_code
_entity_poly.pdbx_strand_id
1 'polypeptide(L)'
;MTKDNEVELLIEDNTQQPQKEKPFQIVLVDIEEAAKNHQIHCVEAPLEASSSEEDGEPLEYVALSYRWGELHETTIDTQLDYTASITSFDLKDFYKLCNMMTHETDLKSIKYVWVDAICVDQVNYERRKATIYQMTNIYERASYIVAVPDLHAAHLRNTLVKVDDIMNGTSRYCNDIYYLIHGNSDQLAIIEEKFLDDARVPNDPALRQWLKTYTDHFMDSFMKYKEHYVDYNPVEALDHLYEANHLRSASLPTFSHARCTDNDDDDDNDHGNGNADENSFKGLNHCDKVDCPLVFFDDDQEIRNFFRTNMWSGRNNSAWKQLICERSDSIRQSMEFFVDLIRDWSSRVWVISEFSIAKKKNNLKYWFIHMVPDYRLTIQKGFSFFKFDFDDLSHSTNNDSLFATTTDTAKTRTFSSNPVYLKLHYTMTRQLNQQTFLDMILKSKASKNEDRFYSILPVSEYKDKLVSKNEVHQWNISTLVSVKLKLFEWMNTKDKLNLLFWAGDTGSSNIGTTLPTFATSTLSLTFPGDCLLTDDRFDVSDKSIVTLHQTTNNKKMDEPMFYLHLETNGYSTMDDPELWFAFNGDFEIKRRLFERRFGIDDPIDSLDVVCITTGYTRVVDNGSGVIFLIGSIAKNIWILDGRRSVGFSYSSGWSDHKNENGCTGFDIY
;
A
#
# COMPACT_ATOMS: atom_id res chain seq x y z
N MET A 1 22.65 -0.42 -15.86
CA MET A 1 23.17 -1.80 -15.72
C MET A 1 23.44 -2.36 -17.11
N THR A 2 24.66 -2.83 -17.30
CA THR A 2 25.31 -3.18 -18.57
C THR A 2 24.80 -4.49 -19.17
N LYS A 3 25.06 -4.69 -20.46
CA LYS A 3 24.73 -5.90 -21.22
C LYS A 3 25.47 -7.12 -20.63
N ASP A 4 24.76 -7.94 -19.85
CA ASP A 4 25.31 -9.16 -19.22
C ASP A 4 25.12 -10.43 -20.09
N ASN A 5 24.67 -10.29 -21.34
CA ASN A 5 24.21 -11.44 -22.15
C ASN A 5 25.32 -12.33 -22.77
N GLU A 6 26.60 -11.97 -22.72
CA GLU A 6 27.64 -12.70 -23.49
C GLU A 6 28.49 -13.70 -22.69
N VAL A 7 28.34 -13.82 -21.36
CA VAL A 7 29.26 -14.64 -20.53
C VAL A 7 28.64 -15.96 -20.02
N GLU A 8 27.34 -16.19 -20.15
CA GLU A 8 26.66 -17.32 -19.51
C GLU A 8 26.78 -18.69 -20.21
N LEU A 9 27.45 -18.81 -21.35
CA LEU A 9 27.48 -20.05 -22.16
C LEU A 9 28.65 -21.01 -21.90
N LEU A 10 29.49 -20.82 -20.87
CA LEU A 10 30.72 -21.61 -20.69
C LEU A 10 30.84 -22.42 -19.38
N ILE A 11 29.75 -22.63 -18.64
CA ILE A 11 29.79 -23.40 -17.38
C ILE A 11 28.82 -24.58 -17.46
N GLU A 12 29.21 -25.63 -18.17
CA GLU A 12 28.62 -26.97 -18.03
C GLU A 12 29.72 -28.00 -17.71
N ASP A 13 29.40 -28.86 -16.73
CA ASP A 13 30.09 -30.09 -16.33
C ASP A 13 31.51 -30.00 -15.75
N ASN A 14 31.58 -29.61 -14.48
CA ASN A 14 32.70 -30.01 -13.61
C ASN A 14 32.18 -30.71 -12.35
N THR A 15 31.98 -32.04 -12.45
CA THR A 15 31.87 -32.94 -11.30
C THR A 15 33.19 -32.95 -10.53
N GLN A 16 33.38 -32.01 -9.61
CA GLN A 16 34.52 -31.95 -8.71
C GLN A 16 34.20 -32.58 -7.34
N GLN A 17 35.21 -33.29 -6.83
CA GLN A 17 35.24 -33.97 -5.52
C GLN A 17 34.86 -33.03 -4.36
N PRO A 18 34.37 -33.55 -3.22
CA PRO A 18 34.02 -32.75 -2.04
C PRO A 18 35.30 -32.16 -1.41
N GLN A 19 35.81 -31.06 -1.97
CA GLN A 19 36.69 -30.15 -1.26
C GLN A 19 35.90 -29.59 -0.08
N LYS A 20 36.53 -29.52 1.11
CA LYS A 20 35.95 -28.83 2.26
C LYS A 20 35.61 -27.39 1.82
N GLU A 21 34.33 -27.13 1.59
CA GLU A 21 33.85 -25.83 1.15
C GLU A 21 34.24 -24.81 2.21
N LYS A 22 35.01 -23.79 1.80
CA LYS A 22 35.31 -22.67 2.70
C LYS A 22 33.99 -22.00 3.06
N PRO A 23 33.74 -21.65 4.33
CA PRO A 23 32.53 -20.95 4.73
C PRO A 23 32.34 -19.69 3.89
N PHE A 24 31.13 -19.46 3.41
CA PHE A 24 30.79 -18.26 2.65
C PHE A 24 31.03 -17.02 3.52
N GLN A 25 31.89 -16.10 3.05
CA GLN A 25 32.18 -14.85 3.72
C GLN A 25 31.23 -13.77 3.23
N ILE A 26 30.76 -12.93 4.15
CA ILE A 26 29.99 -11.73 3.86
C ILE A 26 30.77 -10.50 4.29
N VAL A 27 30.56 -9.39 3.58
CA VAL A 27 31.10 -8.08 3.96
C VAL A 27 30.06 -7.34 4.79
N LEU A 28 30.48 -6.67 5.85
CA LEU A 28 29.64 -5.91 6.76
C LEU A 28 30.22 -4.52 7.01
N VAL A 29 29.38 -3.52 7.22
CA VAL A 29 29.79 -2.15 7.61
C VAL A 29 29.74 -2.03 9.13
N ASP A 30 30.80 -1.50 9.75
CA ASP A 30 30.82 -1.12 11.16
C ASP A 30 29.91 0.09 11.43
N ILE A 31 28.86 -0.12 12.23
CA ILE A 31 27.85 0.90 12.54
C ILE A 31 28.45 2.05 13.35
N GLU A 32 29.32 1.75 14.30
CA GLU A 32 29.86 2.73 15.23
C GLU A 32 30.86 3.66 14.52
N GLU A 33 31.71 3.10 13.66
CA GLU A 33 32.65 3.84 12.83
C GLU A 33 31.90 4.77 11.84
N ALA A 34 30.87 4.25 11.17
CA ALA A 34 30.02 5.02 10.27
C ALA A 34 29.28 6.15 11.01
N ALA A 35 28.78 5.88 12.21
CA ALA A 35 28.05 6.85 13.02
C ALA A 35 28.93 7.99 13.57
N LYS A 36 30.10 7.65 14.12
CA LYS A 36 30.95 8.61 14.86
C LYS A 36 31.93 9.34 13.95
N ASN A 37 32.57 8.60 13.04
CA ASN A 37 33.67 9.11 12.23
C ASN A 37 33.23 9.45 10.81
N HIS A 38 31.98 9.17 10.44
CA HIS A 38 31.46 9.36 9.08
C HIS A 38 32.35 8.64 8.04
N GLN A 39 32.85 7.46 8.41
CA GLN A 39 33.73 6.63 7.62
C GLN A 39 33.08 5.26 7.42
N ILE A 40 33.07 4.78 6.18
CA ILE A 40 32.67 3.41 5.89
C ILE A 40 33.88 2.49 6.15
N HIS A 41 33.79 1.69 7.20
CA HIS A 41 34.75 0.64 7.51
C HIS A 41 34.08 -0.71 7.30
N CYS A 42 34.61 -1.51 6.38
CA CYS A 42 34.05 -2.81 6.03
C CYS A 42 34.88 -3.94 6.65
N VAL A 43 34.21 -5.01 7.07
CA VAL A 43 34.84 -6.23 7.60
C VAL A 43 34.30 -7.47 6.88
N GLU A 44 35.15 -8.46 6.63
CA GLU A 44 34.72 -9.78 6.18
C GLU A 44 34.44 -10.68 7.39
N ALA A 45 33.30 -11.38 7.37
CA ALA A 45 32.91 -12.32 8.40
C ALA A 45 32.24 -13.57 7.79
N PRO A 46 32.43 -14.77 8.38
CA PRO A 46 31.74 -15.96 7.91
C PRO A 46 30.25 -15.85 8.20
N LEU A 47 29.40 -16.04 7.17
CA LEU A 47 27.94 -16.08 7.34
C LEU A 47 27.51 -17.25 8.23
N GLU A 48 28.23 -18.38 8.11
CA GLU A 48 28.11 -19.57 8.92
C GLU A 48 29.25 -19.63 9.93
N ALA A 49 28.97 -19.26 11.18
CA ALA A 49 29.82 -19.69 12.28
C ALA A 49 29.84 -21.23 12.24
N SER A 50 31.03 -21.81 12.07
CA SER A 50 31.18 -23.26 12.11
C SER A 50 30.64 -23.71 13.45
N SER A 51 29.61 -24.55 13.44
CA SER A 51 28.96 -25.10 14.64
C SER A 51 29.87 -25.98 15.49
N SER A 52 31.19 -25.93 15.28
CA SER A 52 32.17 -26.45 16.21
C SER A 52 32.04 -25.68 17.52
N GLU A 53 31.42 -26.37 18.48
CA GLU A 53 30.71 -25.89 19.66
C GLU A 53 31.50 -25.07 20.68
N GLU A 54 32.76 -24.69 20.44
CA GLU A 54 33.62 -24.35 21.57
C GLU A 54 33.74 -22.88 21.99
N ASP A 55 33.60 -21.81 21.17
CA ASP A 55 33.78 -20.43 21.73
C ASP A 55 33.24 -19.21 20.93
N GLY A 56 32.48 -19.38 19.84
CA GLY A 56 32.04 -18.26 19.00
C GLY A 56 30.62 -17.76 19.27
N GLU A 57 30.45 -16.49 19.67
CA GLU A 57 29.13 -15.83 19.65
C GLU A 57 28.59 -15.78 18.20
N PRO A 58 27.26 -15.96 18.01
CA PRO A 58 26.67 -15.87 16.68
C PRO A 58 26.90 -14.47 16.09
N LEU A 59 27.16 -14.40 14.78
CA LEU A 59 27.36 -13.14 14.08
C LEU A 59 26.05 -12.33 14.07
N GLU A 60 25.97 -11.31 14.91
CA GLU A 60 24.84 -10.39 14.95
C GLU A 60 25.06 -9.21 13.99
N TYR A 61 24.07 -8.95 13.14
CA TYR A 61 24.04 -7.80 12.24
C TYR A 61 22.62 -7.39 11.89
N VAL A 62 22.47 -6.13 11.48
CA VAL A 62 21.25 -5.59 10.88
C VAL A 62 21.33 -5.73 9.37
N ALA A 63 20.27 -6.18 8.70
CA ALA A 63 20.18 -6.07 7.23
C ALA A 63 19.29 -4.88 6.85
N LEU A 64 19.78 -4.05 5.92
CA LEU A 64 19.04 -2.88 5.46
C LEU A 64 18.11 -3.26 4.29
N SER A 65 16.87 -2.78 4.33
CA SER A 65 15.92 -2.84 3.23
C SER A 65 15.58 -1.43 2.77
N TYR A 66 15.82 -1.12 1.51
CA TYR A 66 15.66 0.25 1.00
C TYR A 66 15.43 0.25 -0.53
N ARG A 67 15.13 1.42 -1.09
CA ARG A 67 14.92 1.59 -2.53
C ARG A 67 16.23 1.75 -3.29
N TRP A 68 16.42 0.99 -4.36
CA TRP A 68 17.60 1.07 -5.23
C TRP A 68 17.55 2.22 -6.25
N GLY A 69 18.71 2.86 -6.45
CA GLY A 69 19.02 3.79 -7.54
C GLY A 69 18.44 5.20 -7.38
N GLU A 70 18.81 6.09 -8.30
CA GLU A 70 18.30 7.47 -8.57
C GLU A 70 19.18 8.64 -8.13
N LEU A 71 20.27 8.39 -7.43
CA LEU A 71 21.29 9.38 -7.11
C LEU A 71 22.50 9.30 -8.03
N HIS A 72 23.27 10.39 -8.03
CA HIS A 72 24.58 10.40 -8.64
C HIS A 72 25.50 9.42 -7.92
N GLU A 73 26.29 8.70 -8.70
CA GLU A 73 27.22 7.70 -8.22
C GLU A 73 28.21 8.31 -7.22
N THR A 74 28.28 7.71 -6.03
CA THR A 74 29.28 7.99 -5.01
C THR A 74 30.11 6.73 -4.81
N THR A 75 31.41 6.83 -5.03
CA THR A 75 32.33 5.70 -4.84
C THR A 75 33.02 5.78 -3.50
N ILE A 76 33.20 4.62 -2.86
CA ILE A 76 33.94 4.49 -1.60
C ILE A 76 34.91 3.31 -1.67
N ASP A 77 36.08 3.46 -1.07
CA ASP A 77 37.03 2.37 -0.88
C ASP A 77 36.62 1.55 0.35
N THR A 78 36.37 0.25 0.15
CA THR A 78 35.95 -0.65 1.23
C THR A 78 37.11 -1.16 2.08
N GLN A 79 38.36 -0.95 1.65
CA GLN A 79 39.57 -1.52 2.25
C GLN A 79 39.63 -3.06 2.15
N LEU A 80 38.78 -3.68 1.31
CA LEU A 80 38.70 -5.13 1.06
C LEU A 80 38.98 -5.47 -0.41
N ASP A 81 39.88 -4.70 -1.04
CA ASP A 81 40.29 -4.83 -2.44
C ASP A 81 39.18 -4.56 -3.48
N TYR A 82 38.11 -3.86 -3.13
CA TYR A 82 37.14 -3.34 -4.09
C TYR A 82 36.56 -1.97 -3.70
N THR A 83 36.11 -1.24 -4.72
CA THR A 83 35.40 0.04 -4.57
C THR A 83 33.90 -0.21 -4.68
N ALA A 84 33.13 0.22 -3.67
CA ALA A 84 31.67 0.19 -3.76
C ALA A 84 31.16 1.43 -4.51
N SER A 85 30.16 1.23 -5.37
CA SER A 85 29.49 2.27 -6.15
C SER A 85 28.06 2.43 -5.65
N ILE A 86 27.78 3.53 -4.97
CA ILE A 86 26.50 3.81 -4.33
C ILE A 86 25.73 4.79 -5.22
N THR A 87 24.57 4.35 -5.71
CA THR A 87 23.66 5.18 -6.53
C THR A 87 22.27 5.32 -5.91
N SER A 88 22.06 4.75 -4.73
CA SER A 88 20.73 4.62 -4.14
C SER A 88 20.46 5.59 -2.98
N PHE A 89 21.51 6.04 -2.28
CA PHE A 89 21.36 6.93 -1.12
C PHE A 89 22.57 7.85 -0.92
N ASP A 90 22.37 8.94 -0.19
CA ASP A 90 23.43 9.85 0.21
C ASP A 90 24.13 9.30 1.48
N LEU A 91 25.46 9.32 1.50
CA LEU A 91 26.24 8.82 2.63
C LEU A 91 25.91 9.55 3.95
N LYS A 92 25.56 10.84 3.91
CA LYS A 92 25.18 11.58 5.12
C LYS A 92 23.91 11.04 5.74
N ASP A 93 22.96 10.61 4.92
CA ASP A 93 21.71 10.03 5.40
C ASP A 93 21.94 8.61 5.95
N PHE A 94 22.85 7.84 5.33
CA PHE A 94 23.31 6.56 5.89
C PHE A 94 24.04 6.73 7.24
N TYR A 95 24.92 7.72 7.39
CA TYR A 95 25.60 7.99 8.68
C TYR A 95 24.62 8.39 9.78
N LYS A 96 23.59 9.21 9.48
CA LYS A 96 22.52 9.51 10.43
C LYS A 96 21.77 8.26 10.87
N LEU A 97 21.50 7.36 9.93
CA LEU A 97 20.84 6.08 10.22
C LEU A 97 21.70 5.21 11.15
N CYS A 98 23.00 5.03 10.85
CA CYS A 98 23.92 4.31 11.73
C CYS A 98 23.97 4.94 13.12
N ASN A 99 24.03 6.27 13.22
CA ASN A 99 23.98 6.97 14.50
C ASN A 99 22.66 6.74 15.25
N MET A 100 21.53 6.56 14.56
CA MET A 100 20.31 6.15 15.25
C MET A 100 20.37 4.73 15.77
N MET A 101 20.95 3.80 15.01
CA MET A 101 21.10 2.39 15.43
C MET A 101 21.93 2.27 16.71
N THR A 102 22.96 3.11 16.92
CA THR A 102 23.78 3.08 18.15
C THR A 102 23.04 3.53 19.42
N HIS A 103 21.88 4.17 19.29
CA HIS A 103 21.08 4.66 20.41
C HIS A 103 19.78 3.86 20.62
N GLU A 104 19.34 3.09 19.61
CA GLU A 104 18.13 2.29 19.69
C GLU A 104 18.35 1.08 20.61
N THR A 105 17.37 0.78 21.47
CA THR A 105 17.57 -0.19 22.56
C THR A 105 17.88 -1.61 22.07
N ASP A 106 17.25 -2.04 20.98
CA ASP A 106 17.42 -3.38 20.42
C ASP A 106 18.58 -3.47 19.42
N LEU A 107 19.01 -2.33 18.85
CA LEU A 107 20.08 -2.28 17.84
C LEU A 107 21.45 -1.85 18.39
N LYS A 108 21.51 -1.17 19.54
CA LYS A 108 22.76 -0.60 20.08
C LYS A 108 23.86 -1.63 20.38
N SER A 109 23.51 -2.89 20.62
CA SER A 109 24.47 -3.98 20.86
C SER A 109 25.00 -4.58 19.56
N ILE A 110 24.31 -4.37 18.45
CA ILE A 110 24.67 -4.92 17.15
C ILE A 110 25.72 -4.01 16.52
N LYS A 111 26.89 -4.56 16.20
CA LYS A 111 28.04 -3.80 15.69
C LYS A 111 27.98 -3.53 14.19
N TYR A 112 27.27 -4.38 13.46
CA TYR A 112 27.39 -4.48 12.01
C TYR A 112 26.06 -4.26 11.29
N VAL A 113 26.12 -3.62 10.13
CA VAL A 113 25.01 -3.51 9.19
C VAL A 113 25.43 -4.05 7.83
N TRP A 114 24.56 -4.84 7.23
CA TRP A 114 24.68 -5.30 5.86
C TRP A 114 23.82 -4.41 4.94
N VAL A 115 24.46 -3.84 3.92
CA VAL A 115 23.80 -3.05 2.88
C VAL A 115 24.41 -3.42 1.52
N ASP A 116 23.62 -4.04 0.66
CA ASP A 116 24.03 -4.56 -0.64
C ASP A 116 24.81 -3.57 -1.53
N ALA A 117 24.48 -2.27 -1.53
CA ALA A 117 25.20 -1.24 -2.29
C ALA A 117 26.66 -1.05 -1.85
N ILE A 118 27.02 -1.49 -0.65
CA ILE A 118 28.39 -1.41 -0.11
C ILE A 118 29.00 -2.81 0.03
N CYS A 119 28.25 -3.74 0.60
CA CYS A 119 28.70 -5.08 1.00
C CYS A 119 28.82 -6.08 -0.16
N VAL A 120 28.40 -5.70 -1.36
CA VAL A 120 28.52 -6.56 -2.56
C VAL A 120 29.56 -5.94 -3.50
N ASP A 121 30.58 -6.72 -3.86
CA ASP A 121 31.55 -6.34 -4.87
C ASP A 121 30.88 -6.27 -6.25
N GLN A 122 30.46 -5.06 -6.63
CA GLN A 122 29.73 -4.84 -7.89
C GLN A 122 30.60 -5.01 -9.14
N VAL A 123 31.93 -4.96 -8.98
CA VAL A 123 32.92 -5.02 -10.07
C VAL A 123 33.27 -6.46 -10.40
N ASN A 124 33.41 -7.33 -9.41
CA ASN A 124 33.71 -8.74 -9.59
C ASN A 124 32.43 -9.56 -9.82
N TYR A 125 32.17 -9.94 -11.08
CA TYR A 125 30.97 -10.69 -11.47
C TYR A 125 30.76 -11.98 -10.65
N GLU A 126 31.80 -12.77 -10.41
CA GLU A 126 31.69 -14.05 -9.70
C GLU A 126 31.34 -13.83 -8.22
N ARG A 127 32.01 -12.89 -7.54
CA ARG A 127 31.69 -12.54 -6.15
C ARG A 127 30.28 -11.96 -6.04
N ARG A 128 29.92 -11.04 -6.93
CA ARG A 128 28.57 -10.45 -7.01
C ARG A 128 27.50 -11.54 -7.13
N LYS A 129 27.68 -12.44 -8.10
CA LYS A 129 26.75 -13.56 -8.38
C LYS A 129 26.65 -14.50 -7.19
N ALA A 130 27.77 -14.87 -6.58
CA ALA A 130 27.80 -15.71 -5.39
C ALA A 130 27.03 -15.06 -4.22
N THR A 131 27.25 -13.76 -3.96
CA THR A 131 26.53 -13.04 -2.90
C THR A 131 25.05 -12.89 -3.20
N ILE A 132 24.67 -12.57 -4.44
CA ILE A 132 23.25 -12.53 -4.87
C ILE A 132 22.57 -13.87 -4.60
N TYR A 133 23.24 -14.99 -4.88
CA TYR A 133 22.70 -16.32 -4.59
C TYR A 133 22.56 -16.62 -3.10
N GLN A 134 23.26 -15.90 -2.23
CA GLN A 134 23.20 -16.02 -0.77
C GLN A 134 22.35 -14.93 -0.11
N MET A 135 21.75 -13.98 -0.85
CA MET A 135 20.99 -12.86 -0.27
C MET A 135 19.87 -13.34 0.66
N THR A 136 19.10 -14.36 0.27
CA THR A 136 18.08 -14.95 1.13
C THR A 136 18.67 -15.40 2.47
N ASN A 137 19.80 -16.11 2.46
CA ASN A 137 20.47 -16.57 3.68
C ASN A 137 21.02 -15.40 4.52
N ILE A 138 21.48 -14.33 3.88
CA ILE A 138 21.93 -13.12 4.56
C ILE A 138 20.77 -12.44 5.29
N TYR A 139 19.63 -12.23 4.64
CA TYR A 139 18.45 -11.67 5.32
C TYR A 139 17.87 -12.63 6.36
N GLU A 140 17.85 -13.93 6.09
CA GLU A 140 17.38 -14.96 7.03
C GLU A 140 18.28 -15.14 8.24
N ARG A 141 19.52 -14.60 8.26
CA ARG A 141 20.41 -14.65 9.42
C ARG A 141 20.53 -13.32 10.16
N ALA A 142 20.12 -12.21 9.55
CA ALA A 142 20.10 -10.92 10.21
C ALA A 142 19.25 -10.96 11.50
N SER A 143 19.73 -10.25 12.54
CA SER A 143 19.03 -10.09 13.81
C SER A 143 17.76 -9.25 13.62
N TYR A 144 17.87 -8.19 12.82
CA TYR A 144 16.76 -7.34 12.41
C TYR A 144 16.88 -6.99 10.93
N ILE A 145 15.72 -6.80 10.30
CA ILE A 145 15.62 -6.15 8.99
C ILE A 145 15.10 -4.74 9.24
N VAL A 146 15.85 -3.73 8.82
CA VAL A 146 15.47 -2.32 8.97
C VAL A 146 15.06 -1.76 7.61
N ALA A 147 13.76 -1.50 7.46
CA ALA A 147 13.19 -0.84 6.29
C ALA A 147 13.38 0.68 6.36
N VAL A 148 13.96 1.27 5.31
CA VAL A 148 14.15 2.72 5.19
C VAL A 148 13.61 3.21 3.84
N PRO A 149 12.28 3.41 3.74
CA PRO A 149 11.61 3.70 2.47
C PRO A 149 12.13 4.95 1.75
N ASP A 150 12.64 5.92 2.51
CA ASP A 150 13.10 7.23 2.03
C ASP A 150 14.62 7.41 2.12
N LEU A 151 15.41 6.34 2.18
CA LEU A 151 16.88 6.45 2.25
C LEU A 151 17.49 7.25 1.07
N HIS A 152 16.72 7.37 -0.02
CA HIS A 152 16.99 8.19 -1.19
C HIS A 152 16.42 9.63 -1.08
N ALA A 153 16.26 10.17 0.13
CA ALA A 153 15.64 11.48 0.40
C ALA A 153 16.25 12.63 -0.41
N ALA A 154 17.57 12.60 -0.64
CA ALA A 154 18.25 13.58 -1.49
C ALA A 154 17.68 13.62 -2.93
N HIS A 155 17.31 12.47 -3.51
CA HIS A 155 16.69 12.41 -4.82
C HIS A 155 15.29 13.04 -4.77
N LEU A 156 14.49 12.64 -3.78
CA LEU A 156 13.12 13.10 -3.59
C LEU A 156 13.02 14.63 -3.50
N ARG A 157 13.95 15.28 -2.76
CA ARG A 157 14.04 16.75 -2.69
C ARG A 157 14.35 17.41 -4.02
N ASN A 158 15.21 16.78 -4.83
CA ASN A 158 15.65 17.34 -6.11
C ASN A 158 14.59 17.17 -7.23
N THR A 159 13.68 16.20 -7.10
CA THR A 159 12.69 15.92 -8.15
C THR A 159 11.52 16.91 -8.12
N LEU A 160 11.03 17.32 -6.94
CA LEU A 160 9.84 18.18 -6.82
C LEU A 160 9.94 19.13 -5.62
N VAL A 161 9.80 20.45 -5.86
CA VAL A 161 9.79 21.50 -4.81
C VAL A 161 8.78 21.19 -3.70
N LYS A 162 7.59 20.71 -4.07
CA LYS A 162 6.55 20.34 -3.11
C LYS A 162 7.00 19.23 -2.15
N VAL A 163 7.86 18.30 -2.59
CA VAL A 163 8.38 17.24 -1.71
C VAL A 163 9.34 17.82 -0.68
N ASP A 164 10.15 18.82 -1.06
CA ASP A 164 11.00 19.54 -0.12
C ASP A 164 10.15 20.29 0.93
N ASP A 165 9.09 20.98 0.51
CA ASP A 165 8.14 21.63 1.43
C ASP A 165 7.52 20.63 2.43
N ILE A 166 7.10 19.46 1.96
CA ILE A 166 6.56 18.39 2.81
C ILE A 166 7.63 17.89 3.79
N MET A 167 8.87 17.66 3.35
CA MET A 167 9.96 17.21 4.22
C MET A 167 10.33 18.26 5.28
N ASN A 168 10.33 19.53 4.91
CA ASN A 168 10.54 20.65 5.85
C ASN A 168 9.42 20.69 6.90
N GLY A 169 8.17 20.47 6.46
CA GLY A 169 7.01 20.29 7.32
C GLY A 169 7.15 19.10 8.28
N THR A 170 7.57 17.94 7.77
CA THR A 170 7.83 16.74 8.60
C THR A 170 8.84 17.04 9.69
N SER A 171 9.96 17.68 9.35
CA SER A 171 11.01 18.02 10.32
C SER A 171 10.48 18.95 11.41
N ARG A 172 9.70 19.97 11.02
CA ARG A 172 9.07 20.94 11.94
C ARG A 172 8.13 20.26 12.95
N TYR A 173 7.34 19.29 12.51
CA TYR A 173 6.35 18.59 13.34
C TYR A 173 6.71 17.13 13.61
N CYS A 174 8.02 16.82 13.68
CA CYS A 174 8.52 15.45 13.81
C CYS A 174 8.02 14.73 15.07
N ASN A 175 7.81 15.45 16.19
CA ASN A 175 7.29 14.84 17.42
C ASN A 175 5.82 14.44 17.27
N ASP A 176 5.00 15.33 16.73
CA ASP A 176 3.59 15.07 16.44
C ASP A 176 3.48 13.83 15.58
N ILE A 177 4.23 13.78 14.48
CA ILE A 177 4.22 12.65 13.54
C ILE A 177 4.74 11.37 14.19
N TYR A 178 5.81 11.43 14.97
CA TYR A 178 6.37 10.27 15.67
C TYR A 178 5.37 9.63 16.64
N TYR A 179 4.79 10.43 17.54
CA TYR A 179 3.81 9.92 18.50
C TYR A 179 2.48 9.56 17.84
N LEU A 180 2.13 10.21 16.72
CA LEU A 180 0.99 9.82 15.90
C LEU A 180 1.19 8.43 15.30
N ILE A 181 2.33 8.13 14.67
CA ILE A 181 2.60 6.80 14.12
C ILE A 181 2.57 5.73 15.22
N HIS A 182 3.13 6.03 16.40
CA HIS A 182 3.05 5.15 17.57
C HIS A 182 1.65 4.99 18.17
N GLY A 183 0.69 5.84 17.82
CA GLY A 183 -0.63 5.87 18.44
C GLY A 183 -0.61 6.33 19.91
N ASN A 184 0.41 7.08 20.33
CA ASN A 184 0.55 7.54 21.72
C ASN A 184 -0.28 8.81 21.96
N SER A 185 -1.57 8.61 22.20
CA SER A 185 -2.53 9.71 22.41
C SER A 185 -2.19 10.62 23.60
N ASP A 186 -1.59 10.10 24.68
CA ASP A 186 -1.23 10.90 25.85
C ASP A 186 -0.12 11.91 25.53
N GLN A 187 0.93 11.48 24.81
CA GLN A 187 2.01 12.37 24.40
C GLN A 187 1.53 13.40 23.36
N LEU A 188 0.64 13.00 22.46
CA LEU A 188 0.02 13.92 21.50
C LEU A 188 -0.79 15.00 22.21
N ALA A 189 -1.59 14.64 23.22
CA ALA A 189 -2.36 15.59 24.00
C ALA A 189 -1.47 16.67 24.66
N ILE A 190 -0.32 16.26 25.19
CA ILE A 190 0.68 17.16 25.79
C ILE A 190 1.30 18.09 24.73
N ILE A 191 1.67 17.54 23.56
CA ILE A 191 2.24 18.32 22.45
C ILE A 191 1.23 19.34 21.94
N GLU A 192 -0.03 18.96 21.82
CA GLU A 192 -1.10 19.83 21.36
C GLU A 192 -1.38 20.97 22.33
N GLU A 193 -1.39 20.71 23.63
CA GLU A 193 -1.57 21.77 24.62
C GLU A 193 -0.44 22.79 24.55
N LYS A 194 0.81 22.30 24.48
CA LYS A 194 1.98 23.15 24.29
C LYS A 194 1.89 23.95 22.98
N PHE A 195 1.46 23.32 21.90
CA PHE A 195 1.30 23.99 20.61
C PHE A 195 0.24 25.10 20.67
N LEU A 196 -0.88 24.88 21.36
CA LEU A 196 -1.92 25.90 21.57
C LEU A 196 -1.36 27.11 22.34
N ASP A 197 -0.50 26.88 23.33
CA ASP A 197 0.22 27.93 24.05
C ASP A 197 1.17 28.70 23.13
N ASP A 198 2.02 27.98 22.38
CA ASP A 198 3.01 28.56 21.48
C ASP A 198 2.35 29.38 20.35
N ALA A 199 1.19 28.91 19.85
CA ALA A 199 0.37 29.60 18.86
C ALA A 199 -0.44 30.77 19.45
N ARG A 200 -0.41 30.97 20.78
CA ARG A 200 -1.16 32.00 21.51
C ARG A 200 -2.67 31.88 21.32
N VAL A 201 -3.18 30.66 21.24
CA VAL A 201 -4.63 30.41 21.30
C VAL A 201 -5.11 30.85 22.68
N PRO A 202 -6.26 31.57 22.79
CA PRO A 202 -6.79 31.99 24.08
C PRO A 202 -6.80 30.84 25.09
N ASN A 203 -6.33 31.12 26.31
CA ASN A 203 -6.27 30.13 27.39
C ASN A 203 -7.65 29.91 28.05
N ASP A 204 -8.67 29.75 27.21
CA ASP A 204 -10.01 29.37 27.60
C ASP A 204 -10.14 27.84 27.45
N PRO A 205 -10.31 27.10 28.56
CA PRO A 205 -10.43 25.64 28.52
C PRO A 205 -11.56 25.15 27.60
N ALA A 206 -12.69 25.86 27.54
CA ALA A 206 -13.82 25.44 26.72
C ALA A 206 -13.50 25.57 25.23
N LEU A 207 -12.91 26.69 24.81
CA LEU A 207 -12.48 26.89 23.43
C LEU A 207 -11.46 25.83 23.02
N ARG A 208 -10.42 25.59 23.84
CA ARG A 208 -9.38 24.60 23.54
C ARG A 208 -9.96 23.19 23.43
N GLN A 209 -10.88 22.82 24.31
CA GLN A 209 -11.57 21.53 24.22
C GLN A 209 -12.40 21.41 22.93
N TRP A 210 -13.12 22.47 22.56
CA TRP A 210 -13.90 22.47 21.32
C TRP A 210 -13.02 22.37 20.07
N LEU A 211 -11.90 23.10 20.03
CA LEU A 211 -10.93 22.99 18.95
C LEU A 211 -10.44 21.54 18.77
N LYS A 212 -10.12 20.85 19.86
CA LYS A 212 -9.66 19.45 19.81
C LYS A 212 -10.76 18.47 19.41
N THR A 213 -12.02 18.76 19.72
CA THR A 213 -13.14 17.81 19.57
C THR A 213 -13.88 17.96 18.24
N TYR A 214 -14.15 19.21 17.83
CA TYR A 214 -15.03 19.56 16.71
C TYR A 214 -14.29 20.18 15.52
N THR A 215 -12.99 19.89 15.38
CA THR A 215 -12.22 20.31 14.21
C THR A 215 -11.33 19.18 13.73
N ASP A 216 -10.88 19.28 12.48
CA ASP A 216 -10.01 18.28 11.86
C ASP A 216 -8.52 18.54 12.06
N HIS A 217 -8.15 19.42 12.98
CA HIS A 217 -6.77 19.91 13.08
C HIS A 217 -5.94 19.28 14.21
N PHE A 218 -6.54 18.37 14.98
CA PHE A 218 -5.94 17.78 16.17
C PHE A 218 -6.01 16.25 16.16
N MET A 219 -5.35 15.63 17.14
CA MET A 219 -5.04 14.20 17.20
C MET A 219 -6.26 13.31 17.00
N ASP A 220 -7.41 13.70 17.55
CA ASP A 220 -8.63 12.90 17.49
C ASP A 220 -9.05 12.67 16.04
N SER A 221 -8.98 13.70 15.21
CA SER A 221 -9.31 13.64 13.78
C SER A 221 -8.19 13.02 12.92
N PHE A 222 -6.94 13.04 13.38
CA PHE A 222 -5.86 12.29 12.74
C PHE A 222 -5.96 10.78 13.00
N MET A 223 -6.48 10.39 14.16
CA MET A 223 -6.52 9.01 14.64
C MET A 223 -7.85 8.30 14.42
N LYS A 224 -8.97 9.02 14.46
CA LYS A 224 -10.31 8.45 14.37
C LYS A 224 -11.03 8.89 13.12
N TYR A 225 -11.70 7.94 12.49
CA TYR A 225 -12.63 8.24 11.41
C TYR A 225 -13.88 8.90 12.00
N LYS A 226 -14.19 10.10 11.49
CA LYS A 226 -15.45 10.80 11.72
C LYS A 226 -16.01 11.17 10.37
N GLU A 227 -17.26 10.83 10.12
CA GLU A 227 -17.97 11.26 8.92
C GLU A 227 -18.50 12.68 9.14
N HIS A 228 -18.36 13.52 8.12
CA HIS A 228 -18.85 14.88 8.12
C HIS A 228 -19.73 15.08 6.89
N TYR A 229 -20.66 16.02 6.99
CA TYR A 229 -21.45 16.42 5.84
C TYR A 229 -20.54 17.04 4.76
N VAL A 230 -20.91 16.88 3.49
CA VAL A 230 -20.11 17.34 2.32
C VAL A 230 -19.78 18.84 2.34
N ASP A 231 -20.59 19.61 3.05
CA ASP A 231 -20.43 21.05 3.17
C ASP A 231 -19.63 21.50 4.40
N TYR A 232 -19.16 20.56 5.23
CA TYR A 232 -18.31 20.86 6.37
C TYR A 232 -16.99 21.47 5.91
N ASN A 233 -16.65 22.63 6.46
CA ASN A 233 -15.39 23.31 6.21
C ASN A 233 -14.64 23.50 7.54
N PRO A 234 -13.50 22.79 7.75
CA PRO A 234 -12.79 22.84 9.02
C PRO A 234 -12.24 24.24 9.35
N VAL A 235 -11.96 25.08 8.34
CA VAL A 235 -11.51 26.46 8.56
C VAL A 235 -12.67 27.34 9.05
N GLU A 236 -13.87 27.15 8.52
CA GLU A 236 -15.07 27.89 8.98
C GLU A 236 -15.48 27.44 10.39
N ALA A 237 -15.29 26.16 10.73
CA ALA A 237 -15.48 25.66 12.09
C ALA A 237 -14.55 26.38 13.10
N LEU A 238 -13.28 26.60 12.76
CA LEU A 238 -12.35 27.38 13.59
C LEU A 238 -12.81 28.82 13.82
N ASP A 239 -13.29 29.49 12.76
CA ASP A 239 -13.81 30.85 12.83
C ASP A 239 -15.04 30.91 13.75
N HIS A 240 -15.96 29.99 13.55
CA HIS A 240 -17.20 29.90 14.31
C HIS A 240 -16.97 29.62 15.79
N LEU A 241 -16.10 28.66 16.13
CA LEU A 241 -15.79 28.32 17.52
C LEU A 241 -15.22 29.52 18.29
N TYR A 242 -14.37 30.31 17.64
CA TYR A 242 -13.81 31.52 18.25
C TYR A 242 -14.88 32.59 18.50
N GLU A 243 -15.75 32.84 17.52
CA GLU A 243 -16.85 33.81 17.65
C GLU A 243 -17.87 33.39 18.71
N ALA A 244 -18.25 32.11 18.73
CA ALA A 244 -19.16 31.55 19.73
C ALA A 244 -18.60 31.71 21.15
N ASN A 245 -17.30 31.48 21.32
CA ASN A 245 -16.64 31.66 22.61
C ASN A 245 -16.61 33.13 23.06
N HIS A 246 -16.32 34.07 22.14
CA HIS A 246 -16.36 35.51 22.44
C HIS A 246 -17.75 35.99 22.86
N LEU A 247 -18.78 35.54 22.17
CA LEU A 247 -20.17 35.87 22.53
C LEU A 247 -20.53 35.32 23.92
N ARG A 248 -20.02 34.14 24.28
CA ARG A 248 -20.20 33.58 25.62
C ARG A 248 -19.52 34.40 26.71
N SER A 249 -18.28 34.84 26.48
CA SER A 249 -17.57 35.72 27.41
C SER A 249 -18.25 37.08 27.57
N ALA A 250 -18.89 37.60 26.51
CA ALA A 250 -19.59 38.89 26.55
C ALA A 250 -21.01 38.81 27.16
N SER A 251 -21.67 37.65 27.09
CA SER A 251 -23.07 37.46 27.50
C SER A 251 -23.25 36.96 28.93
N LEU A 252 -22.18 36.59 29.64
CA LEU A 252 -22.22 36.33 31.09
C LEU A 252 -22.76 37.59 31.77
N PRO A 253 -24.04 37.60 32.21
CA PRO A 253 -24.61 38.75 32.86
C PRO A 253 -23.79 38.95 34.12
N THR A 254 -23.38 40.19 34.38
CA THR A 254 -22.95 40.60 35.71
C THR A 254 -24.16 40.35 36.63
N PHE A 255 -24.32 39.13 37.12
CA PHE A 255 -25.23 38.79 38.21
C PHE A 255 -24.64 39.46 39.43
N SER A 256 -24.82 40.77 39.50
CA SER A 256 -24.61 41.58 40.68
C SER A 256 -25.57 41.02 41.72
N HIS A 257 -25.04 40.23 42.65
CA HIS A 257 -25.58 39.92 43.97
C HIS A 257 -27.00 40.44 44.21
N ALA A 258 -28.00 39.81 43.59
CA ALA A 258 -29.37 39.92 44.07
C ALA A 258 -29.43 38.99 45.28
N ARG A 259 -29.32 39.60 46.46
CA ARG A 259 -29.55 39.03 47.79
C ARG A 259 -30.50 37.83 47.74
N CYS A 260 -29.97 36.63 47.97
CA CYS A 260 -30.79 35.57 48.55
C CYS A 260 -30.92 35.87 50.04
N THR A 261 -32.13 36.23 50.42
CA THR A 261 -32.63 36.15 51.79
C THR A 261 -32.52 34.71 52.27
N ASP A 262 -32.01 34.58 53.49
CA ASP A 262 -32.06 33.39 54.33
C ASP A 262 -33.45 32.74 54.31
N ASN A 263 -33.47 31.41 54.20
CA ASN A 263 -34.41 30.52 54.88
C ASN A 263 -33.91 29.08 54.68
N ASP A 264 -33.24 28.59 55.73
CA ASP A 264 -33.56 27.40 56.52
C ASP A 264 -34.00 26.10 55.82
N ASP A 265 -33.24 25.06 56.18
CA ASP A 265 -33.66 23.72 56.59
C ASP A 265 -34.36 22.83 55.55
N ASP A 266 -33.67 21.80 55.05
CA ASP A 266 -33.69 20.48 55.70
C ASP A 266 -32.83 19.43 54.96
N ASP A 267 -32.30 18.52 55.79
CA ASP A 267 -31.64 17.25 55.52
C ASP A 267 -32.12 16.47 54.27
N ASP A 268 -31.18 15.96 53.48
CA ASP A 268 -31.07 14.50 53.29
C ASP A 268 -29.73 14.09 52.63
N ASN A 269 -29.02 13.21 53.32
CA ASN A 269 -27.76 12.60 52.90
C ASN A 269 -28.02 11.51 51.85
N ASP A 270 -27.64 11.74 50.59
CA ASP A 270 -27.42 10.65 49.63
C ASP A 270 -26.01 10.73 49.02
N HIS A 271 -25.15 9.83 49.48
CA HIS A 271 -23.78 9.65 48.99
C HIS A 271 -23.78 8.89 47.66
N GLY A 272 -24.34 9.50 46.62
CA GLY A 272 -24.16 9.07 45.24
C GLY A 272 -22.80 9.51 44.73
N ASN A 273 -21.90 8.56 44.47
CA ASN A 273 -20.59 8.78 43.85
C ASN A 273 -20.81 9.32 42.43
N GLY A 274 -20.89 10.65 42.31
CA GLY A 274 -21.26 11.36 41.10
C GLY A 274 -20.20 11.23 40.03
N ASN A 275 -20.51 10.47 38.98
CA ASN A 275 -19.93 10.69 37.65
C ASN A 275 -20.35 12.09 37.19
N ALA A 276 -19.62 13.10 37.65
CA ALA A 276 -19.82 14.48 37.27
C ALA A 276 -19.50 14.65 35.77
N ASP A 277 -20.57 14.76 34.99
CA ASP A 277 -20.73 15.71 33.89
C ASP A 277 -19.96 15.54 32.58
N GLU A 278 -19.90 14.32 32.02
CA GLU A 278 -19.86 14.21 30.55
C GLU A 278 -21.14 14.75 29.88
N ASN A 279 -22.27 14.78 30.61
CA ASN A 279 -23.54 15.29 30.09
C ASN A 279 -23.64 16.83 30.06
N SER A 280 -22.84 17.58 30.83
CA SER A 280 -22.96 19.05 30.82
C SER A 280 -22.39 19.70 29.55
N PHE A 281 -21.45 19.03 28.87
CA PHE A 281 -20.92 19.50 27.60
C PHE A 281 -21.86 19.29 26.41
N LYS A 282 -22.72 18.25 26.43
CA LYS A 282 -23.71 18.04 25.37
C LYS A 282 -24.70 19.20 25.24
N GLY A 283 -25.05 19.85 26.36
CA GLY A 283 -25.89 21.05 26.37
C GLY A 283 -25.21 22.32 25.85
N LEU A 284 -23.88 22.34 25.74
CA LEU A 284 -23.10 23.48 25.26
C LEU A 284 -22.86 23.45 23.74
N ASN A 285 -23.20 22.35 23.06
CA ASN A 285 -22.99 22.17 21.63
C ASN A 285 -24.09 22.83 20.76
N HIS A 286 -25.17 23.30 21.36
CA HIS A 286 -26.29 23.88 20.61
C HIS A 286 -25.98 25.34 20.33
N CYS A 287 -25.21 25.59 19.28
CA CYS A 287 -25.25 26.90 18.64
C CYS A 287 -26.62 27.03 17.99
N ASP A 288 -27.50 27.87 18.55
CA ASP A 288 -28.86 28.10 18.02
C ASP A 288 -28.87 28.79 16.64
N LYS A 289 -27.70 29.08 16.06
CA LYS A 289 -27.60 29.63 14.70
C LYS A 289 -27.93 28.52 13.70
N VAL A 290 -28.91 28.79 12.85
CA VAL A 290 -29.32 27.91 11.73
C VAL A 290 -28.14 27.52 10.82
N ASP A 291 -27.13 28.39 10.73
CA ASP A 291 -25.92 28.19 9.91
C ASP A 291 -24.69 27.79 10.75
N CYS A 292 -24.85 27.06 11.86
CA CYS A 292 -23.71 26.60 12.65
C CYS A 292 -22.91 25.52 11.90
N PRO A 293 -21.61 25.73 11.59
CA PRO A 293 -20.81 24.75 10.87
C PRO A 293 -20.57 23.45 11.67
N LEU A 294 -20.76 23.47 13.00
CA LEU A 294 -20.62 22.28 13.84
C LEU A 294 -21.78 21.29 13.66
N VAL A 295 -22.93 21.75 13.16
CA VAL A 295 -24.07 20.88 12.82
C VAL A 295 -23.70 19.91 11.70
N PHE A 296 -22.70 20.25 10.88
CA PHE A 296 -22.19 19.39 9.82
C PHE A 296 -21.11 18.41 10.26
N PHE A 297 -20.66 18.47 11.52
CA PHE A 297 -19.57 17.65 12.03
C PHE A 297 -20.02 16.23 12.44
N ASP A 298 -21.27 16.06 12.86
CA ASP A 298 -21.86 14.76 13.20
C ASP A 298 -23.03 14.47 12.25
N ASP A 299 -22.94 13.40 11.44
CA ASP A 299 -23.94 12.99 10.44
C ASP A 299 -25.20 12.38 11.09
N ASP A 300 -25.93 13.15 11.90
CA ASP A 300 -27.30 12.81 12.26
C ASP A 300 -28.23 13.24 11.10
N GLN A 301 -28.64 12.25 10.32
CA GLN A 301 -29.23 12.30 8.97
C GLN A 301 -30.48 13.20 8.75
N GLU A 302 -31.01 13.88 9.77
CA GLU A 302 -32.30 14.58 9.65
C GLU A 302 -32.22 15.97 8.99
N ILE A 303 -31.03 16.53 8.75
CA ILE A 303 -30.88 17.92 8.26
C ILE A 303 -30.59 17.95 6.75
N ARG A 304 -31.53 17.44 5.92
CA ARG A 304 -31.33 17.31 4.45
C ARG A 304 -31.85 18.46 3.57
N ASN A 305 -32.46 19.52 4.11
CA ASN A 305 -33.23 20.47 3.26
C ASN A 305 -32.89 21.97 3.37
N PHE A 306 -31.79 22.37 4.00
CA PHE A 306 -31.45 23.80 4.07
C PHE A 306 -30.57 24.24 2.89
N PHE A 307 -31.14 25.07 2.01
CA PHE A 307 -30.43 25.70 0.89
C PHE A 307 -29.40 26.72 1.39
N ARG A 308 -28.16 26.60 0.88
CA ARG A 308 -27.02 27.49 1.11
C ARG A 308 -27.35 28.94 0.74
N THR A 309 -27.30 29.84 1.71
CA THR A 309 -27.13 31.28 1.46
C THR A 309 -25.64 31.60 1.50
N ASN A 310 -25.03 31.81 0.33
CA ASN A 310 -23.63 32.22 0.17
C ASN A 310 -23.37 33.57 0.88
N MET A 311 -22.93 33.59 2.14
CA MET A 311 -22.63 34.87 2.80
C MET A 311 -21.72 34.83 4.04
N TRP A 312 -20.50 34.31 3.94
CA TRP A 312 -19.45 34.56 4.95
C TRP A 312 -18.20 35.17 4.31
N SER A 313 -18.27 36.47 4.01
CA SER A 313 -17.19 37.25 3.39
C SER A 313 -16.31 38.01 4.40
N GLY A 314 -16.41 37.70 5.69
CA GLY A 314 -15.65 38.35 6.77
C GLY A 314 -14.68 37.40 7.49
N ARG A 315 -13.66 36.86 6.81
CA ARG A 315 -12.65 36.02 7.48
C ARG A 315 -11.82 36.86 8.45
N ASN A 316 -12.03 36.64 9.74
CA ASN A 316 -11.19 37.21 10.79
C ASN A 316 -9.90 36.37 10.91
N ASN A 317 -8.89 36.75 10.12
CA ASN A 317 -7.64 36.02 9.98
C ASN A 317 -6.72 36.22 11.19
N SER A 318 -7.09 35.68 12.34
CA SER A 318 -6.20 35.67 13.51
C SER A 318 -5.02 34.73 13.25
N ALA A 319 -3.79 35.20 13.51
CA ALA A 319 -2.56 34.47 13.21
C ALA A 319 -2.52 33.03 13.78
N TRP A 320 -3.13 32.78 14.94
CA TRP A 320 -3.17 31.44 15.55
C TRP A 320 -3.99 30.43 14.74
N LYS A 321 -5.05 30.86 14.03
CA LYS A 321 -5.86 29.98 13.16
C LYS A 321 -5.04 29.50 11.97
N GLN A 322 -4.28 30.42 11.36
CA GLN A 322 -3.36 30.09 10.29
C GLN A 322 -2.31 29.07 10.76
N LEU A 323 -1.74 29.25 11.95
CA LEU A 323 -0.79 28.28 12.52
C LEU A 323 -1.40 26.89 12.74
N ILE A 324 -2.66 26.81 13.21
CA ILE A 324 -3.38 25.52 13.35
C ILE A 324 -3.53 24.85 11.98
N CYS A 325 -4.02 25.59 10.97
CA CYS A 325 -4.18 25.05 9.61
C CYS A 325 -2.83 24.59 9.03
N GLU A 326 -1.79 25.42 9.12
CA GLU A 326 -0.45 25.09 8.62
C GLU A 326 0.14 23.84 9.31
N ARG A 327 -0.02 23.70 10.63
CA ARG A 327 0.39 22.48 11.35
C ARG A 327 -0.38 21.27 10.85
N SER A 328 -1.71 21.36 10.82
CA SER A 328 -2.58 20.26 10.39
C SER A 328 -2.25 19.81 8.97
N ASP A 329 -2.16 20.74 8.02
CA ASP A 329 -1.87 20.44 6.62
C ASP A 329 -0.49 19.80 6.48
N SER A 330 0.51 20.32 7.19
CA SER A 330 1.84 19.75 7.18
C SER A 330 1.86 18.31 7.71
N ILE A 331 1.23 18.03 8.85
CA ILE A 331 1.18 16.67 9.42
C ILE A 331 0.47 15.72 8.45
N ARG A 332 -0.67 16.14 7.89
CA ARG A 332 -1.46 15.32 6.95
C ARG A 332 -0.67 15.02 5.67
N GLN A 333 -0.03 16.03 5.08
CA GLN A 333 0.78 15.85 3.88
C GLN A 333 1.99 14.94 4.14
N SER A 334 2.66 15.08 5.29
CA SER A 334 3.76 14.19 5.69
C SER A 334 3.28 12.73 5.82
N MET A 335 2.16 12.49 6.50
CA MET A 335 1.62 11.13 6.67
C MET A 335 1.17 10.52 5.34
N GLU A 336 0.56 11.30 4.46
CA GLU A 336 0.21 10.84 3.10
C GLU A 336 1.45 10.54 2.26
N PHE A 337 2.51 11.33 2.41
CA PHE A 337 3.79 11.07 1.78
C PHE A 337 4.41 9.75 2.27
N PHE A 338 4.28 9.41 3.56
CA PHE A 338 4.79 8.14 4.11
C PHE A 338 4.01 6.94 3.56
N VAL A 339 2.69 7.08 3.42
CA VAL A 339 1.85 6.08 2.75
C VAL A 339 2.36 5.80 1.33
N ASP A 340 2.69 6.83 0.57
CA ASP A 340 3.21 6.68 -0.80
C ASP A 340 4.63 6.09 -0.82
N LEU A 341 5.49 6.48 0.12
CA LEU A 341 6.83 5.89 0.28
C LEU A 341 6.77 4.40 0.62
N ILE A 342 5.89 3.99 1.53
CA ILE A 342 5.68 2.59 1.88
C ILE A 342 5.20 1.80 0.67
N ARG A 343 4.24 2.33 -0.10
CA ARG A 343 3.78 1.69 -1.35
C ARG A 343 4.89 1.56 -2.38
N ASP A 344 5.70 2.61 -2.58
CA ASP A 344 6.81 2.52 -3.54
C ASP A 344 7.85 1.49 -3.10
N TRP A 345 8.32 1.57 -1.85
CA TRP A 345 9.31 0.67 -1.29
C TRP A 345 8.84 -0.79 -1.32
N SER A 346 7.70 -1.08 -0.72
CA SER A 346 7.16 -2.46 -0.63
C SER A 346 6.78 -3.05 -1.98
N SER A 347 6.52 -2.23 -3.01
CA SER A 347 6.26 -2.73 -4.36
C SER A 347 7.52 -3.19 -5.09
N ARG A 348 8.74 -2.93 -4.59
CA ARG A 348 9.97 -3.37 -5.28
C ARG A 348 10.16 -4.87 -5.13
N VAL A 349 10.53 -5.52 -6.24
CA VAL A 349 10.60 -6.99 -6.31
C VAL A 349 11.52 -7.63 -5.26
N TRP A 350 12.69 -7.05 -5.01
CA TRP A 350 13.64 -7.55 -4.01
C TRP A 350 13.15 -7.30 -2.58
N VAL A 351 12.57 -6.12 -2.33
CA VAL A 351 12.00 -5.73 -1.03
C VAL A 351 10.90 -6.70 -0.59
N ILE A 352 10.11 -7.25 -1.52
CA ILE A 352 9.09 -8.26 -1.22
C ILE A 352 9.69 -9.48 -0.53
N SER A 353 10.83 -9.98 -1.03
CA SER A 353 11.51 -11.11 -0.41
C SER A 353 12.03 -10.76 0.99
N GLU A 354 12.52 -9.54 1.18
CA GLU A 354 13.10 -9.06 2.43
C GLU A 354 12.06 -8.96 3.55
N PHE A 355 10.91 -8.29 3.31
CA PHE A 355 9.87 -8.23 4.33
C PHE A 355 9.17 -9.58 4.54
N SER A 356 9.11 -10.44 3.52
CA SER A 356 8.59 -11.80 3.68
C SER A 356 9.49 -12.65 4.59
N ILE A 357 10.80 -12.46 4.51
CA ILE A 357 11.76 -13.07 5.45
C ILE A 357 11.57 -12.47 6.85
N ALA A 358 11.45 -11.15 6.97
CA ALA A 358 11.21 -10.49 8.24
C ALA A 358 9.91 -10.97 8.91
N LYS A 359 8.86 -11.22 8.12
CA LYS A 359 7.57 -11.77 8.56
C LYS A 359 7.72 -13.10 9.28
N LYS A 360 8.55 -14.01 8.78
CA LYS A 360 8.79 -15.33 9.40
C LYS A 360 9.37 -15.21 10.83
N LYS A 361 10.15 -14.15 11.09
CA LYS A 361 10.82 -13.90 12.38
C LYS A 361 10.14 -12.83 13.23
N ASN A 362 9.15 -12.14 12.68
CA ASN A 362 8.53 -10.95 13.26
C ASN A 362 9.56 -9.90 13.76
N ASN A 363 10.60 -9.64 12.95
CA ASN A 363 11.74 -8.78 13.30
C ASN A 363 11.93 -7.57 12.37
N LEU A 364 10.86 -7.11 11.72
CA LEU A 364 10.89 -5.91 10.88
C LEU A 364 10.82 -4.65 11.75
N LYS A 365 11.83 -3.79 11.60
CA LYS A 365 11.80 -2.40 12.06
C LYS A 365 11.74 -1.48 10.84
N TYR A 366 11.19 -0.28 11.00
CA TYR A 366 11.19 0.72 9.94
C TYR A 366 11.48 2.12 10.46
N TRP A 367 12.03 2.96 9.59
CA TRP A 367 12.36 4.35 9.89
C TRP A 367 12.28 5.23 8.63
N PHE A 368 11.98 6.51 8.83
CA PHE A 368 12.03 7.53 7.78
C PHE A 368 13.17 8.52 8.07
N ILE A 369 14.18 8.56 7.20
CA ILE A 369 15.37 9.43 7.35
C ILE A 369 15.02 10.89 7.56
N HIS A 370 14.00 11.40 6.89
CA HIS A 370 13.64 12.81 7.04
C HIS A 370 12.86 13.11 8.34
N MET A 371 12.50 12.09 9.13
CA MET A 371 12.02 12.27 10.50
C MET A 371 13.13 12.44 11.53
N VAL A 372 14.40 12.22 11.17
CA VAL A 372 15.54 12.37 12.08
C VAL A 372 15.57 13.82 12.56
N PRO A 373 15.20 14.12 13.82
CA PRO A 373 15.31 15.47 14.32
C PRO A 373 16.78 15.83 14.47
N ASP A 374 17.08 17.07 14.89
CA ASP A 374 18.42 17.37 15.40
C ASP A 374 18.81 16.27 16.42
N TYR A 375 19.95 15.60 16.19
CA TYR A 375 20.38 14.40 16.91
C TYR A 375 20.29 14.53 18.43
N ARG A 376 20.47 15.74 18.96
CA ARG A 376 20.34 16.04 20.40
C ARG A 376 18.92 15.76 20.92
N LEU A 377 17.92 16.04 20.10
CA LEU A 377 16.52 15.84 20.42
C LEU A 377 16.13 14.36 20.38
N THR A 378 16.70 13.57 19.46
CA THR A 378 16.42 12.12 19.34
C THR A 378 16.72 11.40 20.65
N ILE A 379 17.91 11.65 21.20
CA ILE A 379 18.38 11.01 22.44
C ILE A 379 17.54 11.47 23.64
N GLN A 380 17.23 12.77 23.73
CA GLN A 380 16.48 13.33 24.85
C GLN A 380 15.02 12.86 24.88
N LYS A 381 14.42 12.62 23.71
CA LYS A 381 12.99 12.25 23.58
C LYS A 381 12.77 10.75 23.51
N GLY A 382 13.85 9.95 23.46
CA GLY A 382 13.76 8.49 23.38
C GLY A 382 13.12 8.02 22.08
N PHE A 383 13.40 8.69 20.96
CA PHE A 383 12.93 8.22 19.65
C PHE A 383 13.63 6.92 19.30
N SER A 384 12.84 5.91 18.95
CA SER A 384 13.29 4.59 18.53
C SER A 384 12.75 4.26 17.14
N PHE A 385 13.28 3.21 16.54
CA PHE A 385 12.73 2.68 15.30
C PHE A 385 11.32 2.16 15.56
N PHE A 386 10.44 2.31 14.57
CA PHE A 386 9.11 1.72 14.65
C PHE A 386 9.23 0.21 14.44
N LYS A 387 8.57 -0.57 15.30
CA LYS A 387 8.45 -2.02 15.11
C LYS A 387 7.17 -2.29 14.33
N PHE A 388 7.25 -3.12 13.29
CA PHE A 388 6.06 -3.65 12.62
C PHE A 388 5.83 -5.08 13.11
N ASP A 389 4.70 -5.30 13.77
CA ASP A 389 4.30 -6.61 14.28
C ASP A 389 3.37 -7.29 13.26
N PHE A 390 3.85 -8.37 12.64
CA PHE A 390 3.05 -9.10 11.63
C PHE A 390 1.89 -9.88 12.23
N ASP A 391 1.92 -10.13 13.54
CA ASP A 391 0.89 -10.86 14.28
C ASP A 391 -0.19 -9.92 14.84
N ASP A 392 0.04 -8.61 14.81
CA ASP A 392 -0.92 -7.61 15.27
C ASP A 392 -2.02 -7.36 14.23
N LEU A 393 -3.17 -8.01 14.46
CA LEU A 393 -4.37 -7.85 13.65
C LEU A 393 -5.31 -6.74 14.15
N SER A 394 -4.93 -5.99 15.19
CA SER A 394 -5.79 -4.96 15.79
C SER A 394 -6.24 -3.89 14.79
N HIS A 395 -5.42 -3.63 13.76
CA HIS A 395 -5.70 -2.68 12.71
C HIS A 395 -6.57 -3.20 11.56
N SER A 396 -6.87 -4.51 11.49
CA SER A 396 -7.56 -5.14 10.36
C SER A 396 -9.09 -5.14 10.46
N THR A 397 -9.69 -4.77 11.59
CA THR A 397 -10.99 -5.39 11.96
C THR A 397 -12.28 -4.65 11.62
N ASN A 398 -12.30 -3.44 11.05
CA ASN A 398 -13.58 -2.82 10.61
C ASN A 398 -13.47 -1.73 9.52
N ASN A 399 -12.30 -1.12 9.34
CA ASN A 399 -12.11 0.04 8.46
C ASN A 399 -11.46 -0.30 7.12
N ASP A 400 -11.30 -1.59 6.80
CA ASP A 400 -10.56 -2.04 5.61
C ASP A 400 -11.17 -1.53 4.30
N SER A 401 -12.48 -1.25 4.28
CA SER A 401 -13.18 -0.67 3.14
C SER A 401 -12.84 0.81 2.90
N LEU A 402 -12.55 1.60 3.93
CA LEU A 402 -12.42 3.06 3.82
C LEU A 402 -11.22 3.49 2.97
N PHE A 403 -10.18 2.65 2.91
CA PHE A 403 -8.94 2.95 2.19
C PHE A 403 -8.64 1.92 1.09
N ALA A 404 -9.62 1.07 0.76
CA ALA A 404 -9.45 0.00 -0.22
C ALA A 404 -9.13 0.54 -1.61
N THR A 405 -9.75 1.65 -2.01
CA THR A 405 -9.58 2.24 -3.33
C THR A 405 -9.17 3.71 -3.27
N THR A 406 -8.66 4.22 -4.40
CA THR A 406 -8.38 5.65 -4.58
C THR A 406 -9.65 6.48 -4.46
N THR A 407 -10.79 5.95 -4.91
CA THR A 407 -12.10 6.60 -4.80
C THR A 407 -12.53 6.71 -3.34
N ASP A 408 -12.37 5.64 -2.55
CA ASP A 408 -12.71 5.68 -1.13
C ASP A 408 -11.79 6.65 -0.38
N THR A 409 -10.49 6.65 -0.70
CA THR A 409 -9.55 7.64 -0.18
C THR A 409 -9.92 9.09 -0.56
N ALA A 410 -10.49 9.30 -1.75
CA ALA A 410 -10.98 10.61 -2.15
C ALA A 410 -12.23 11.01 -1.34
N LYS A 411 -13.16 10.07 -1.11
CA LYS A 411 -14.33 10.27 -0.26
C LYS A 411 -13.94 10.60 1.17
N THR A 412 -12.96 9.90 1.76
CA THR A 412 -12.51 10.20 3.13
C THR A 412 -11.90 11.59 3.27
N ARG A 413 -11.40 12.20 2.18
CA ARG A 413 -10.90 13.59 2.20
C ARG A 413 -12.02 14.63 2.12
N THR A 414 -13.18 14.27 1.57
CA THR A 414 -14.28 15.21 1.33
C THR A 414 -15.42 15.08 2.34
N PHE A 415 -15.64 13.88 2.88
CA PHE A 415 -16.78 13.56 3.75
C PHE A 415 -16.34 13.10 5.13
N SER A 416 -15.09 13.33 5.53
CA SER A 416 -14.58 12.78 6.78
C SER A 416 -13.37 13.53 7.31
N SER A 417 -13.03 13.26 8.57
CA SER A 417 -11.82 13.72 9.26
C SER A 417 -10.50 13.33 8.58
N ASN A 418 -10.52 12.48 7.53
CA ASN A 418 -9.36 11.91 6.84
C ASN A 418 -8.29 11.39 7.82
N PRO A 419 -8.56 10.32 8.59
CA PRO A 419 -7.67 9.89 9.67
C PRO A 419 -6.36 9.27 9.12
N VAL A 420 -5.34 10.12 8.97
CA VAL A 420 -4.06 9.77 8.34
C VAL A 420 -3.30 8.68 9.09
N TYR A 421 -3.51 8.54 10.40
CA TYR A 421 -2.99 7.42 11.19
C TYR A 421 -3.53 6.07 10.69
N LEU A 422 -4.87 5.96 10.57
CA LEU A 422 -5.52 4.73 10.12
C LEU A 422 -5.10 4.39 8.69
N LYS A 423 -4.99 5.40 7.82
CA LYS A 423 -4.54 5.21 6.44
C LYS A 423 -3.11 4.68 6.34
N LEU A 424 -2.20 5.16 7.18
CA LEU A 424 -0.82 4.66 7.22
C LEU A 424 -0.76 3.20 7.68
N HIS A 425 -1.39 2.89 8.81
CA HIS A 425 -1.41 1.52 9.35
C HIS A 425 -2.12 0.53 8.43
N TYR A 426 -3.27 0.92 7.86
CA TYR A 426 -3.94 0.15 6.82
C TYR A 426 -3.02 -0.13 5.64
N THR A 427 -2.29 0.89 5.15
CA THR A 427 -1.35 0.71 4.04
C THR A 427 -0.22 -0.23 4.42
N MET A 428 0.38 -0.09 5.61
CA MET A 428 1.43 -0.98 6.11
C MET A 428 0.95 -2.44 6.17
N THR A 429 -0.18 -2.70 6.83
CA THR A 429 -0.78 -4.03 6.94
C THR A 429 -1.10 -4.61 5.58
N ARG A 430 -1.71 -3.82 4.68
CA ARG A 430 -2.04 -4.27 3.33
C ARG A 430 -0.81 -4.61 2.50
N GLN A 431 0.22 -3.77 2.55
CA GLN A 431 1.43 -3.97 1.74
C GLN A 431 2.35 -5.07 2.28
N LEU A 432 2.41 -5.26 3.61
CA LEU A 432 3.40 -6.16 4.22
C LEU A 432 2.80 -7.49 4.70
N ASN A 433 1.51 -7.51 5.07
CA ASN A 433 0.89 -8.70 5.65
C ASN A 433 -0.11 -9.38 4.70
N GLN A 434 -0.89 -8.60 3.95
CA GLN A 434 -2.06 -9.09 3.21
C GLN A 434 -1.85 -9.23 1.68
N GLN A 435 -0.64 -9.02 1.14
CA GLN A 435 -0.40 -9.21 -0.29
C GLN A 435 -0.53 -10.69 -0.66
N THR A 436 -1.35 -10.97 -1.67
CA THR A 436 -1.42 -12.31 -2.27
C THR A 436 -0.19 -12.60 -3.12
N PHE A 437 0.02 -13.87 -3.48
CA PHE A 437 1.06 -14.25 -4.44
C PHE A 437 0.93 -13.47 -5.77
N LEU A 438 -0.29 -13.35 -6.29
CA LEU A 438 -0.56 -12.62 -7.53
C LEU A 438 -0.29 -11.11 -7.38
N ASP A 439 -0.63 -10.51 -6.24
CA ASP A 439 -0.28 -9.10 -5.96
C ASP A 439 1.23 -8.90 -6.00
N MET A 440 1.98 -9.72 -5.26
CA MET A 440 3.43 -9.64 -5.20
C MET A 440 4.03 -9.74 -6.60
N ILE A 441 3.64 -10.76 -7.38
CA ILE A 441 4.30 -11.04 -8.66
C ILE A 441 3.88 -10.09 -9.78
N LEU A 442 2.63 -9.63 -9.81
CA LEU A 442 2.11 -8.81 -10.91
C LEU A 442 2.17 -7.31 -10.65
N LYS A 443 2.04 -6.85 -9.39
CA LYS A 443 2.10 -5.42 -9.05
C LYS A 443 3.51 -4.94 -8.72
N SER A 444 4.47 -5.84 -8.51
CA SER A 444 5.83 -5.42 -8.17
C SER A 444 6.48 -4.57 -9.26
N LYS A 445 7.45 -3.76 -8.88
CA LYS A 445 8.35 -3.01 -9.77
C LYS A 445 9.67 -3.78 -9.82
N ALA A 446 10.01 -4.25 -11.01
CA ALA A 446 11.22 -5.01 -11.28
C ALA A 446 11.97 -4.38 -12.45
N SER A 447 13.30 -4.34 -12.37
CA SER A 447 14.14 -3.86 -13.48
C SER A 447 14.10 -4.83 -14.65
N LYS A 448 14.05 -6.13 -14.37
CA LYS A 448 13.78 -7.20 -15.34
C LYS A 448 12.57 -8.01 -14.90
N ASN A 449 11.79 -8.51 -15.85
CA ASN A 449 10.56 -9.23 -15.48
C ASN A 449 10.83 -10.63 -14.92
N GLU A 450 11.95 -11.25 -15.28
CA GLU A 450 12.39 -12.51 -14.66
C GLU A 450 12.72 -12.39 -13.17
N ASP A 451 13.17 -11.21 -12.70
CA ASP A 451 13.52 -10.98 -11.29
C ASP A 451 12.33 -11.26 -10.36
N ARG A 452 11.10 -11.06 -10.85
CA ARG A 452 9.85 -11.38 -10.14
C ARG A 452 9.82 -12.84 -9.69
N PHE A 453 10.23 -13.76 -10.56
CA PHE A 453 10.23 -15.18 -10.23
C PHE A 453 11.35 -15.53 -9.25
N TYR A 454 12.53 -14.93 -9.38
CA TYR A 454 13.64 -15.17 -8.46
C TYR A 454 13.37 -14.68 -7.04
N SER A 455 12.71 -13.53 -6.88
CA SER A 455 12.45 -12.96 -5.56
C SER A 455 11.20 -13.53 -4.89
N ILE A 456 10.14 -13.81 -5.66
CA ILE A 456 8.80 -14.07 -5.11
C ILE A 456 8.48 -15.56 -5.03
N LEU A 457 8.90 -16.38 -6.02
CA LEU A 457 8.63 -17.83 -5.97
C LEU A 457 9.15 -18.48 -4.68
N PRO A 458 10.40 -18.23 -4.23
CA PRO A 458 10.96 -18.91 -3.05
C PRO A 458 10.18 -18.66 -1.75
N VAL A 459 9.44 -17.55 -1.67
CA VAL A 459 8.64 -17.17 -0.50
C VAL A 459 7.15 -17.46 -0.66
N SER A 460 6.75 -18.07 -1.79
CA SER A 460 5.36 -18.41 -2.11
C SER A 460 5.04 -19.89 -1.88
N GLU A 461 3.77 -20.26 -2.06
CA GLU A 461 3.35 -21.68 -2.10
C GLU A 461 3.91 -22.43 -3.32
N TYR A 462 4.36 -21.71 -4.36
CA TYR A 462 4.90 -22.24 -5.61
C TYR A 462 6.43 -22.36 -5.64
N LYS A 463 7.07 -22.35 -4.47
CA LYS A 463 8.53 -22.46 -4.34
C LYS A 463 9.12 -23.72 -5.01
N ASP A 464 8.32 -24.78 -5.15
CA ASP A 464 8.69 -26.03 -5.83
C ASP A 464 8.81 -25.89 -7.36
N LYS A 465 8.24 -24.83 -7.95
CA LYS A 465 8.32 -24.57 -9.39
C LYS A 465 9.68 -24.04 -9.83
N LEU A 466 10.50 -23.57 -8.90
CA LEU A 466 11.87 -23.17 -9.18
C LEU A 466 12.80 -24.37 -8.93
N VAL A 467 12.79 -25.35 -9.84
CA VAL A 467 13.61 -26.57 -9.69
C VAL A 467 15.10 -26.24 -9.78
N SER A 468 15.46 -25.31 -10.67
CA SER A 468 16.81 -24.75 -10.73
C SER A 468 16.78 -23.24 -10.97
N LYS A 469 17.77 -22.52 -10.43
CA LYS A 469 17.90 -21.07 -10.67
C LYS A 469 18.15 -20.74 -12.15
N ASN A 470 18.66 -21.67 -12.95
CA ASN A 470 18.91 -21.43 -14.37
C ASN A 470 17.64 -21.58 -15.24
N GLU A 471 16.55 -22.11 -14.68
CA GLU A 471 15.34 -22.44 -15.44
C GLU A 471 14.57 -21.19 -15.88
N VAL A 472 14.50 -20.15 -15.04
CA VAL A 472 13.72 -18.94 -15.34
C VAL A 472 14.27 -18.20 -16.56
N HIS A 473 15.59 -18.21 -16.76
CA HIS A 473 16.19 -17.62 -17.97
C HIS A 473 15.68 -18.29 -19.25
N GLN A 474 15.47 -19.62 -19.22
CA GLN A 474 14.98 -20.39 -20.36
C GLN A 474 13.50 -20.11 -20.69
N TRP A 475 12.75 -19.50 -19.75
CA TRP A 475 11.36 -19.14 -19.97
C TRP A 475 11.17 -17.89 -20.86
N ASN A 476 12.24 -17.17 -21.20
CA ASN A 476 12.21 -15.98 -22.05
C ASN A 476 11.25 -14.88 -21.53
N ILE A 477 11.29 -14.62 -20.22
CA ILE A 477 10.41 -13.63 -19.57
C ILE A 477 10.94 -12.20 -19.80
N SER A 478 10.47 -11.53 -20.86
CA SER A 478 10.83 -10.13 -21.12
C SER A 478 9.73 -9.13 -20.79
N THR A 479 8.46 -9.55 -20.67
CA THR A 479 7.31 -8.65 -20.51
C THR A 479 6.34 -9.14 -19.43
N LEU A 480 5.44 -8.28 -18.95
CA LEU A 480 4.34 -8.69 -18.07
C LEU A 480 3.39 -9.70 -18.75
N VAL A 481 3.29 -9.67 -20.08
CA VAL A 481 2.51 -10.65 -20.84
C VAL A 481 3.13 -12.03 -20.70
N SER A 482 4.46 -12.16 -20.89
CA SER A 482 5.12 -13.44 -20.71
C SER A 482 5.15 -13.91 -19.25
N VAL A 483 5.19 -13.00 -18.27
CA VAL A 483 4.97 -13.33 -16.85
C VAL A 483 3.62 -14.01 -16.66
N LYS A 484 2.53 -13.40 -17.14
CA LYS A 484 1.18 -13.96 -16.97
C LYS A 484 0.96 -15.26 -17.71
N LEU A 485 1.44 -15.37 -18.96
CA LEU A 485 1.37 -16.63 -19.72
C LEU A 485 2.07 -17.74 -18.94
N LYS A 486 3.28 -17.47 -18.43
CA LYS A 486 4.03 -18.44 -17.64
C LYS A 486 3.29 -18.84 -16.36
N LEU A 487 2.64 -17.89 -15.68
CA LEU A 487 1.82 -18.19 -14.52
C LEU A 487 0.64 -19.11 -14.85
N PHE A 488 -0.05 -18.89 -15.97
CA PHE A 488 -1.15 -19.77 -16.41
C PHE A 488 -0.71 -21.20 -16.73
N GLU A 489 0.57 -21.45 -17.03
CA GLU A 489 1.08 -22.80 -17.28
C GLU A 489 1.05 -23.67 -16.02
N TRP A 490 1.46 -23.14 -14.86
CA TRP A 490 1.77 -23.98 -13.69
C TRP A 490 1.04 -23.64 -12.40
N MET A 491 0.35 -22.49 -12.31
CA MET A 491 -0.43 -22.14 -11.11
C MET A 491 -1.55 -23.14 -10.83
N ASN A 492 -2.07 -23.15 -9.60
CA ASN A 492 -3.28 -23.90 -9.27
C ASN A 492 -4.53 -23.29 -9.95
N THR A 493 -5.63 -24.03 -10.03
CA THR A 493 -6.86 -23.57 -10.69
C THR A 493 -7.42 -22.29 -10.08
N LYS A 494 -7.40 -22.18 -8.74
CA LYS A 494 -7.88 -21.00 -8.01
C LYS A 494 -7.17 -19.72 -8.47
N ASP A 495 -5.85 -19.74 -8.53
CA ASP A 495 -5.06 -18.57 -8.91
C ASP A 495 -5.14 -18.25 -10.40
N LYS A 496 -5.29 -19.26 -11.27
CA LYS A 496 -5.58 -19.03 -12.69
C LYS A 496 -6.91 -18.30 -12.86
N LEU A 497 -7.97 -18.75 -12.17
CA LEU A 497 -9.26 -18.08 -12.21
C LEU A 497 -9.15 -16.66 -11.61
N ASN A 498 -8.49 -16.47 -10.46
CA ASN A 498 -8.29 -15.15 -9.86
C ASN A 498 -7.60 -14.19 -10.85
N LEU A 499 -6.55 -14.65 -11.54
CA LEU A 499 -5.85 -13.88 -12.55
C LEU A 499 -6.74 -13.54 -13.75
N LEU A 500 -7.57 -14.47 -14.22
CA LEU A 500 -8.52 -14.23 -15.32
C LEU A 500 -9.57 -13.19 -14.94
N PHE A 501 -10.20 -13.33 -13.78
CA PHE A 501 -11.20 -12.38 -13.28
C PHE A 501 -10.60 -11.00 -13.03
N TRP A 502 -9.36 -10.94 -12.55
CA TRP A 502 -8.65 -9.69 -12.40
C TRP A 502 -8.31 -9.03 -13.75
N ALA A 503 -7.95 -9.82 -14.76
CA ALA A 503 -7.74 -9.31 -16.11
C ALA A 503 -9.02 -8.72 -16.72
N GLY A 504 -10.18 -9.30 -16.42
CA GLY A 504 -11.49 -8.79 -16.84
C GLY A 504 -12.13 -7.76 -15.90
N ASP A 505 -11.46 -7.38 -14.80
CA ASP A 505 -11.98 -6.40 -13.85
C ASP A 505 -12.25 -5.04 -14.51
N THR A 506 -13.33 -4.38 -14.13
CA THR A 506 -13.73 -3.08 -14.72
C THR A 506 -12.74 -1.94 -14.44
N GLY A 507 -11.85 -2.09 -13.46
CA GLY A 507 -10.75 -1.17 -13.18
C GLY A 507 -9.50 -1.44 -14.02
N SER A 508 -9.41 -2.60 -14.68
CA SER A 508 -8.29 -2.94 -15.57
C SER A 508 -8.39 -2.13 -16.87
N SER A 509 -7.25 -1.82 -17.49
CA SER A 509 -7.18 -1.05 -18.74
C SER A 509 -6.68 -1.90 -19.91
N ASN A 510 -6.90 -1.45 -21.15
CA ASN A 510 -6.55 -2.19 -22.38
C ASN A 510 -7.24 -3.55 -22.54
N ILE A 511 -8.38 -3.74 -21.86
CA ILE A 511 -9.19 -4.95 -21.99
C ILE A 511 -9.82 -4.95 -23.39
N GLY A 512 -9.71 -6.06 -24.11
CA GLY A 512 -10.29 -6.19 -25.45
C GLY A 512 -9.50 -5.52 -26.58
N THR A 513 -8.37 -4.85 -26.30
CA THR A 513 -7.63 -4.08 -27.32
C THR A 513 -6.50 -4.87 -27.99
N THR A 514 -5.89 -5.79 -27.24
CA THR A 514 -4.73 -6.58 -27.67
C THR A 514 -4.96 -8.04 -27.30
N LEU A 515 -4.48 -8.96 -28.14
CA LEU A 515 -4.55 -10.40 -27.89
C LEU A 515 -3.19 -10.92 -27.36
N PRO A 516 -3.16 -11.94 -26.50
CA PRO A 516 -4.32 -12.51 -25.82
C PRO A 516 -4.86 -11.60 -24.70
N THR A 517 -6.16 -11.31 -24.68
CA THR A 517 -6.76 -10.28 -23.80
C THR A 517 -6.54 -10.55 -22.31
N PHE A 518 -6.55 -11.82 -21.91
CA PHE A 518 -6.32 -12.21 -20.51
C PHE A 518 -4.88 -11.91 -20.05
N ALA A 519 -3.90 -11.87 -20.95
CA ALA A 519 -2.51 -11.56 -20.62
C ALA A 519 -2.16 -10.08 -20.87
N THR A 520 -2.73 -9.43 -21.88
CA THR A 520 -2.36 -8.05 -22.23
C THR A 520 -3.10 -6.97 -21.44
N SER A 521 -4.19 -7.30 -20.75
CA SER A 521 -4.93 -6.34 -19.91
C SER A 521 -4.05 -5.81 -18.79
N THR A 522 -4.04 -4.50 -18.56
CA THR A 522 -3.31 -3.88 -17.45
C THR A 522 -4.16 -3.99 -16.19
N LEU A 523 -3.65 -4.74 -15.22
CA LEU A 523 -4.41 -5.12 -14.04
C LEU A 523 -4.71 -3.94 -13.11
N SER A 524 -5.94 -3.88 -12.60
CA SER A 524 -6.35 -2.89 -11.60
C SER A 524 -5.57 -3.03 -10.29
N LEU A 525 -5.14 -1.91 -9.70
CA LEU A 525 -4.52 -1.92 -8.36
C LEU A 525 -5.53 -2.22 -7.24
N THR A 526 -6.83 -2.01 -7.50
CA THR A 526 -7.90 -2.10 -6.50
C THR A 526 -8.58 -3.46 -6.42
N PHE A 527 -8.20 -4.42 -7.26
CA PHE A 527 -8.83 -5.74 -7.27
C PHE A 527 -8.63 -6.46 -5.92
N PRO A 528 -9.70 -7.03 -5.32
CA PRO A 528 -9.58 -7.85 -4.12
C PRO A 528 -9.02 -9.22 -4.49
N GLY A 529 -7.82 -9.57 -3.99
CA GLY A 529 -7.09 -10.78 -4.40
C GLY A 529 -7.77 -12.13 -4.10
N ASP A 530 -8.88 -12.16 -3.38
CA ASP A 530 -9.56 -13.39 -2.92
C ASP A 530 -11.06 -13.45 -3.24
N CYS A 531 -11.47 -12.96 -4.43
CA CYS A 531 -12.89 -12.97 -4.82
C CYS A 531 -13.51 -14.39 -4.98
N LEU A 532 -12.70 -15.44 -5.14
CA LEU A 532 -13.16 -16.77 -5.58
C LEU A 532 -13.41 -17.82 -4.49
N LEU A 533 -13.31 -17.49 -3.21
CA LEU A 533 -13.22 -18.50 -2.15
C LEU A 533 -14.51 -19.28 -1.83
N THR A 534 -15.67 -18.94 -2.41
CA THR A 534 -16.96 -19.52 -1.95
C THR A 534 -17.94 -19.91 -3.06
N ASP A 535 -17.52 -19.96 -4.32
CA ASP A 535 -18.46 -20.16 -5.43
C ASP A 535 -18.59 -21.60 -5.91
N ASP A 536 -19.83 -22.08 -6.02
CA ASP A 536 -20.19 -23.39 -6.55
C ASP A 536 -20.11 -23.45 -8.10
N ARG A 537 -19.84 -22.32 -8.77
CA ARG A 537 -19.77 -22.27 -10.25
C ARG A 537 -18.49 -22.84 -10.85
N PHE A 538 -17.44 -22.97 -10.04
CA PHE A 538 -16.15 -23.53 -10.47
C PHE A 538 -15.74 -24.62 -9.49
N ASP A 539 -15.51 -25.83 -9.99
CA ASP A 539 -14.85 -26.87 -9.20
C ASP A 539 -13.34 -26.59 -9.17
N VAL A 540 -12.89 -25.74 -8.24
CA VAL A 540 -11.46 -25.38 -8.11
C VAL A 540 -10.52 -26.58 -7.90
N SER A 541 -11.06 -27.77 -7.58
CA SER A 541 -10.27 -29.00 -7.50
C SER A 541 -9.95 -29.60 -8.87
N ASP A 542 -10.75 -29.27 -9.89
CA ASP A 542 -10.53 -29.69 -11.27
C ASP A 542 -9.50 -28.78 -11.96
N LYS A 543 -8.47 -29.42 -12.52
CA LYS A 543 -7.38 -28.74 -13.24
C LYS A 543 -7.72 -28.47 -14.70
N SER A 544 -8.76 -29.10 -15.27
CA SER A 544 -9.22 -28.81 -16.64
C SER A 544 -9.91 -27.47 -16.77
N ILE A 545 -10.48 -26.93 -15.68
CA ILE A 545 -11.32 -25.73 -15.71
C ILE A 545 -10.64 -24.56 -16.42
N VAL A 546 -9.35 -24.35 -16.17
CA VAL A 546 -8.58 -23.31 -16.86
C VAL A 546 -7.27 -23.89 -17.38
N THR A 547 -7.21 -24.08 -18.69
CA THR A 547 -6.02 -24.60 -19.38
C THR A 547 -5.51 -23.60 -20.42
N LEU A 548 -4.20 -23.39 -20.44
CA LEU A 548 -3.54 -22.54 -21.44
C LEU A 548 -3.17 -23.39 -22.65
N HIS A 549 -3.54 -22.89 -23.82
CA HIS A 549 -3.25 -23.52 -25.10
C HIS A 549 -2.52 -22.56 -26.04
N GLN A 550 -1.78 -23.13 -26.99
CA GLN A 550 -1.08 -22.39 -28.04
C GLN A 550 -1.48 -22.95 -29.39
N THR A 551 -1.94 -22.11 -30.31
CA THR A 551 -2.33 -22.53 -31.65
C THR A 551 -1.08 -22.81 -32.49
N THR A 552 -0.91 -24.05 -32.96
CA THR A 552 0.28 -24.46 -33.73
C THR A 552 0.10 -24.41 -35.25
N ASN A 553 -1.15 -24.28 -35.75
CA ASN A 553 -1.46 -24.64 -37.14
C ASN A 553 -2.08 -23.54 -38.02
N ASN A 554 -2.06 -22.27 -37.60
CA ASN A 554 -2.70 -21.23 -38.38
C ASN A 554 -1.73 -20.61 -39.41
N LYS A 555 -1.63 -21.22 -40.61
CA LYS A 555 -0.77 -20.74 -41.72
C LYS A 555 -1.00 -19.27 -42.11
N LYS A 556 -2.11 -18.65 -41.68
CA LYS A 556 -2.46 -17.26 -41.95
C LYS A 556 -1.89 -16.26 -40.93
N MET A 557 -1.43 -16.72 -39.77
CA MET A 557 -0.88 -15.84 -38.73
C MET A 557 0.60 -16.09 -38.58
N ASP A 558 1.39 -15.03 -38.67
CA ASP A 558 2.85 -15.08 -38.57
C ASP A 558 3.34 -15.39 -37.14
N GLU A 559 2.46 -15.33 -36.13
CA GLU A 559 2.80 -15.56 -34.72
C GLU A 559 1.83 -16.56 -34.06
N PRO A 560 2.33 -17.44 -33.18
CA PRO A 560 1.47 -18.36 -32.43
C PRO A 560 0.59 -17.59 -31.45
N MET A 561 -0.71 -17.85 -31.50
CA MET A 561 -1.68 -17.24 -30.60
C MET A 561 -1.94 -18.14 -29.40
N PHE A 562 -2.05 -17.53 -28.22
CA PHE A 562 -2.44 -18.23 -26.99
C PHE A 562 -3.93 -18.04 -26.74
N TYR A 563 -4.55 -19.02 -26.10
CA TYR A 563 -5.90 -18.90 -25.57
C TYR A 563 -6.02 -19.67 -24.25
N LEU A 564 -6.94 -19.24 -23.39
CA LEU A 564 -7.38 -20.01 -22.23
C LEU A 564 -8.66 -20.74 -22.58
N HIS A 565 -8.68 -22.06 -22.38
CA HIS A 565 -9.93 -22.80 -22.35
C HIS A 565 -10.50 -22.72 -20.94
N LEU A 566 -11.67 -22.09 -20.80
CA LEU A 566 -12.40 -21.93 -19.53
C LEU A 566 -13.66 -22.78 -19.52
N GLU A 567 -13.77 -23.72 -18.59
CA GLU A 567 -15.03 -24.42 -18.30
C GLU A 567 -15.76 -23.76 -17.11
N THR A 568 -17.09 -23.77 -17.13
CA THR A 568 -17.91 -23.22 -16.03
C THR A 568 -19.21 -23.98 -15.87
N ASN A 569 -19.73 -24.06 -14.64
CA ASN A 569 -21.02 -24.70 -14.35
C ASN A 569 -22.21 -23.85 -14.81
N GLY A 570 -22.01 -22.55 -15.08
CA GLY A 570 -23.08 -21.70 -15.59
C GLY A 570 -22.63 -20.29 -15.98
N TYR A 571 -23.28 -19.76 -17.00
CA TYR A 571 -23.02 -18.44 -17.58
C TYR A 571 -24.33 -17.81 -18.04
N SER A 572 -24.31 -16.52 -18.34
CA SER A 572 -25.48 -15.82 -18.89
C SER A 572 -25.15 -15.26 -20.28
N THR A 573 -26.09 -15.33 -21.23
CA THR A 573 -25.95 -14.70 -22.55
C THR A 573 -26.87 -13.51 -22.67
N MET A 574 -26.44 -12.48 -23.38
CA MET A 574 -27.32 -11.35 -23.68
C MET A 574 -28.25 -11.70 -24.85
N ASP A 575 -29.56 -11.52 -24.66
CA ASP A 575 -30.59 -11.83 -25.68
C ASP A 575 -30.48 -10.93 -26.91
N ASP A 576 -30.06 -9.68 -26.71
CA ASP A 576 -29.82 -8.68 -27.75
C ASP A 576 -28.42 -8.06 -27.60
N PRO A 577 -27.40 -8.66 -28.24
CA PRO A 577 -26.04 -8.14 -28.24
C PRO A 577 -25.93 -6.71 -28.80
N GLU A 578 -26.81 -6.27 -29.72
CA GLU A 578 -26.72 -4.93 -30.31
C GLU A 578 -26.92 -3.84 -29.24
N LEU A 579 -27.78 -4.11 -28.25
CA LEU A 579 -27.95 -3.23 -27.09
C LEU A 579 -26.65 -3.09 -26.29
N TRP A 580 -25.88 -4.18 -26.10
CA TRP A 580 -24.56 -4.10 -25.46
C TRP A 580 -23.71 -3.05 -26.16
N PHE A 581 -23.64 -3.11 -27.48
CA PHE A 581 -22.77 -2.25 -28.27
C PHE A 581 -23.27 -0.82 -28.46
N ALA A 582 -24.58 -0.61 -28.50
CA ALA A 582 -25.19 0.71 -28.67
C ALA A 582 -24.75 1.71 -27.59
N PHE A 583 -24.55 1.24 -26.35
CA PHE A 583 -24.12 2.10 -25.24
C PHE A 583 -22.67 2.62 -25.34
N ASN A 584 -21.86 2.07 -26.24
CA ASN A 584 -20.40 2.21 -26.15
C ASN A 584 -19.73 2.76 -27.41
N GLY A 585 -20.41 2.84 -28.54
CA GLY A 585 -19.83 3.38 -29.79
C GLY A 585 -18.72 2.53 -30.43
N ASP A 586 -18.24 1.48 -29.76
CA ASP A 586 -17.09 0.66 -30.19
C ASP A 586 -17.46 -0.61 -30.98
N PHE A 587 -18.73 -0.79 -31.36
CA PHE A 587 -19.20 -2.00 -32.06
C PHE A 587 -18.32 -2.33 -33.27
N GLU A 588 -18.17 -1.34 -34.15
CA GLU A 588 -17.47 -1.45 -35.41
C GLU A 588 -15.97 -1.73 -35.21
N ILE A 589 -15.37 -1.23 -34.12
CA ILE A 589 -13.97 -1.48 -33.80
C ILE A 589 -13.78 -2.94 -33.42
N LYS A 590 -14.62 -3.46 -32.53
CA LYS A 590 -14.56 -4.86 -32.08
C LYS A 590 -14.91 -5.82 -33.20
N ARG A 591 -15.98 -5.54 -33.95
CA ARG A 591 -16.34 -6.32 -35.14
C ARG A 591 -15.19 -6.43 -36.13
N ARG A 592 -14.55 -5.30 -36.47
CA ARG A 592 -13.36 -5.30 -37.36
C ARG A 592 -12.18 -6.06 -36.76
N LEU A 593 -12.01 -6.04 -35.44
CA LEU A 593 -10.99 -6.85 -34.77
C LEU A 593 -11.27 -8.34 -34.98
N PHE A 594 -12.52 -8.77 -34.82
CA PHE A 594 -12.95 -10.15 -35.06
C PHE A 594 -12.82 -10.59 -36.53
N GLU A 595 -13.30 -9.77 -37.46
CA GLU A 595 -13.13 -9.99 -38.90
C GLU A 595 -11.64 -10.17 -39.26
N ARG A 596 -10.80 -9.19 -38.86
CA ARG A 596 -9.37 -9.19 -39.24
C ARG A 596 -8.54 -10.28 -38.57
N ARG A 597 -8.80 -10.59 -37.29
CA ARG A 597 -7.95 -11.51 -36.50
C ARG A 597 -8.49 -12.93 -36.52
N PHE A 598 -9.79 -13.12 -36.54
CA PHE A 598 -10.39 -14.45 -36.42
C PHE A 598 -11.11 -14.90 -37.69
N GLY A 599 -11.19 -14.06 -38.74
CA GLY A 599 -11.87 -14.41 -40.00
C GLY A 599 -13.36 -14.62 -39.80
N ILE A 600 -13.96 -13.88 -38.85
CA ILE A 600 -15.41 -13.86 -38.62
C ILE A 600 -16.00 -12.80 -39.55
N ASP A 601 -16.08 -13.15 -40.84
CA ASP A 601 -16.53 -12.24 -41.90
C ASP A 601 -18.00 -12.50 -42.30
N ASP A 602 -18.60 -13.58 -41.81
CA ASP A 602 -19.95 -13.96 -42.20
C ASP A 602 -20.99 -13.12 -41.41
N PRO A 603 -21.88 -12.37 -42.08
CA PRO A 603 -22.99 -11.68 -41.40
C PRO A 603 -23.92 -12.63 -40.63
N ILE A 604 -23.84 -13.94 -40.84
CA ILE A 604 -24.55 -14.98 -40.07
C ILE A 604 -23.90 -15.22 -38.70
N ASP A 605 -22.60 -14.96 -38.55
CA ASP A 605 -21.91 -15.07 -37.26
C ASP A 605 -22.19 -13.81 -36.43
N SER A 606 -23.35 -13.75 -35.78
CA SER A 606 -23.64 -12.71 -34.81
C SER A 606 -22.63 -12.76 -33.66
N LEU A 607 -22.15 -11.58 -33.23
CA LEU A 607 -21.33 -11.51 -32.02
C LEU A 607 -22.21 -11.75 -30.80
N ASP A 608 -21.80 -12.71 -29.98
CA ASP A 608 -22.43 -13.04 -28.72
C ASP A 608 -21.76 -12.28 -27.57
N VAL A 609 -22.55 -12.00 -26.54
CA VAL A 609 -22.04 -11.44 -25.28
C VAL A 609 -22.37 -12.42 -24.16
N VAL A 610 -21.33 -12.85 -23.45
CA VAL A 610 -21.41 -13.79 -22.34
C VAL A 610 -20.94 -13.12 -21.06
N CYS A 611 -21.67 -13.35 -19.97
CA CYS A 611 -21.33 -12.94 -18.63
C CYS A 611 -21.02 -14.19 -17.80
N ILE A 612 -19.86 -14.19 -17.14
CA ILE A 612 -19.45 -15.24 -16.22
C ILE A 612 -19.21 -14.59 -14.87
N THR A 613 -19.90 -15.08 -13.83
CA THR A 613 -19.81 -14.54 -12.47
C THR A 613 -19.16 -15.54 -11.53
N THR A 614 -18.56 -15.03 -10.45
CA THR A 614 -17.96 -15.80 -9.35
C THR A 614 -18.90 -15.92 -8.15
N GLY A 615 -20.20 -15.77 -8.34
CA GLY A 615 -21.16 -15.90 -7.25
C GLY A 615 -22.61 -15.66 -7.66
N TYR A 616 -23.49 -15.87 -6.69
CA TYR A 616 -24.95 -15.81 -6.86
C TYR A 616 -25.56 -14.42 -6.68
N THR A 617 -24.79 -13.42 -6.22
CA THR A 617 -25.36 -12.11 -5.90
C THR A 617 -25.74 -11.37 -7.17
N ARG A 618 -27.04 -11.37 -7.47
CA ARG A 618 -27.66 -10.59 -8.57
C ARG A 618 -27.42 -9.08 -8.47
N VAL A 619 -26.96 -8.60 -7.32
CA VAL A 619 -26.61 -7.19 -7.10
C VAL A 619 -25.09 -7.07 -7.18
N VAL A 620 -24.60 -6.78 -8.39
CA VAL A 620 -23.18 -6.51 -8.66
C VAL A 620 -22.91 -5.05 -8.29
N ASP A 621 -22.82 -4.74 -7.01
CA ASP A 621 -22.71 -3.33 -6.58
C ASP A 621 -21.34 -2.70 -6.87
N ASN A 622 -20.31 -3.46 -7.29
CA ASN A 622 -18.98 -2.90 -7.58
C ASN A 622 -18.17 -3.59 -8.69
N GLY A 623 -18.80 -4.42 -9.54
CA GLY A 623 -18.14 -5.01 -10.72
C GLY A 623 -17.05 -6.06 -10.43
N SER A 624 -16.69 -6.31 -9.18
CA SER A 624 -15.75 -7.37 -8.79
C SER A 624 -16.40 -8.75 -8.92
N GLY A 625 -15.68 -9.73 -9.46
CA GLY A 625 -16.16 -11.12 -9.58
C GLY A 625 -17.07 -11.37 -10.79
N VAL A 626 -16.99 -10.54 -11.82
CA VAL A 626 -17.67 -10.76 -13.10
C VAL A 626 -16.69 -10.49 -14.24
N ILE A 627 -16.72 -11.34 -15.27
CA ILE A 627 -16.08 -11.05 -16.55
C ILE A 627 -17.12 -11.07 -17.67
N PHE A 628 -16.90 -10.19 -18.64
CA PHE A 628 -17.66 -10.15 -19.88
C PHE A 628 -16.80 -10.68 -21.01
N LEU A 629 -17.37 -11.58 -21.80
CA LEU A 629 -16.77 -12.09 -23.02
C LEU A 629 -17.60 -11.58 -24.20
N ILE A 630 -16.90 -11.13 -25.24
CA ILE A 630 -17.50 -10.89 -26.56
C ILE A 630 -16.89 -11.90 -27.51
N GLY A 631 -17.69 -12.49 -28.38
CA GLY A 631 -17.18 -13.56 -29.24
C GLY A 631 -18.22 -14.19 -30.14
N SER A 632 -17.99 -15.45 -30.50
CA SER A 632 -18.94 -16.28 -31.23
C SER A 632 -19.04 -17.63 -30.56
N ILE A 633 -20.24 -17.99 -30.11
CA ILE A 633 -20.56 -19.32 -29.55
C ILE A 633 -20.28 -20.40 -30.60
N ALA A 634 -20.69 -20.16 -31.85
CA ALA A 634 -20.56 -21.12 -32.94
C ALA A 634 -19.10 -21.49 -33.25
N LYS A 635 -18.18 -20.51 -33.14
CA LYS A 635 -16.75 -20.70 -33.39
C LYS A 635 -15.93 -20.96 -32.12
N ASN A 636 -16.55 -20.78 -30.95
CA ASN A 636 -15.91 -20.76 -29.65
C ASN A 636 -14.69 -19.82 -29.59
N ILE A 637 -14.83 -18.57 -30.03
CA ILE A 637 -13.74 -17.58 -30.00
C ILE A 637 -14.21 -16.41 -29.16
N TRP A 638 -13.49 -16.12 -28.07
CA TRP A 638 -13.88 -15.12 -27.09
C TRP A 638 -12.75 -14.16 -26.77
N ILE A 639 -13.07 -12.92 -26.42
CA ILE A 639 -12.12 -11.94 -25.87
C ILE A 639 -12.75 -11.28 -24.63
N LEU A 640 -11.92 -10.88 -23.67
CA LEU A 640 -12.40 -10.11 -22.51
C LEU A 640 -12.91 -8.72 -22.95
N ASP A 641 -13.96 -8.25 -22.28
CA ASP A 641 -14.52 -6.91 -22.44
C ASP A 641 -14.48 -6.10 -21.13
N GLY A 642 -13.94 -4.89 -21.20
CA GLY A 642 -13.66 -4.03 -20.05
C GLY A 642 -14.76 -3.06 -19.63
N ARG A 643 -16.00 -3.32 -20.02
CA ARG A 643 -17.06 -2.33 -19.81
C ARG A 643 -17.44 -2.22 -18.35
N ARG A 644 -17.44 -0.98 -17.87
CA ARG A 644 -17.94 -0.63 -16.53
C ARG A 644 -19.42 -0.92 -16.47
N SER A 645 -19.83 -1.71 -15.47
CA SER A 645 -21.19 -1.87 -14.95
C SER A 645 -22.20 -0.99 -15.68
N VAL A 646 -22.71 -1.47 -16.82
CA VAL A 646 -24.01 -1.02 -17.29
C VAL A 646 -24.92 -1.41 -16.15
N GLY A 647 -25.47 -0.43 -15.42
CA GLY A 647 -26.15 -0.70 -14.16
C GLY A 647 -27.08 -1.88 -14.33
N PHE A 648 -26.76 -3.01 -13.68
CA PHE A 648 -27.44 -4.31 -13.79
C PHE A 648 -28.85 -4.26 -13.17
N SER A 649 -29.47 -3.08 -13.10
CA SER A 649 -30.76 -2.85 -12.47
C SER A 649 -31.95 -3.37 -13.29
N TYR A 650 -31.73 -4.01 -14.44
CA TYR A 650 -32.81 -4.57 -15.26
C TYR A 650 -32.47 -5.99 -15.70
N SER A 651 -33.15 -6.95 -15.09
CA SER A 651 -33.19 -8.38 -15.45
C SER A 651 -33.77 -8.68 -16.84
N SER A 652 -34.07 -7.67 -17.65
CA SER A 652 -34.59 -7.85 -19.01
C SER A 652 -33.43 -7.88 -20.01
N GLY A 653 -33.10 -9.08 -20.51
CA GLY A 653 -32.17 -9.25 -21.63
C GLY A 653 -30.98 -10.18 -21.38
N TRP A 654 -30.94 -10.90 -20.25
CA TRP A 654 -29.94 -11.95 -20.01
C TRP A 654 -30.64 -13.29 -19.81
N SER A 655 -30.20 -14.30 -20.55
CA SER A 655 -30.61 -15.70 -20.41
C SER A 655 -29.55 -16.48 -19.65
N ASP A 656 -29.93 -17.05 -18.49
CA ASP A 656 -29.06 -17.89 -17.68
C ASP A 656 -28.99 -19.32 -18.23
N HIS A 657 -27.78 -19.84 -18.41
CA HIS A 657 -27.50 -21.19 -18.87
C HIS A 657 -26.85 -21.99 -17.74
N LYS A 658 -27.48 -23.10 -17.36
CA LYS A 658 -26.87 -24.11 -16.49
C LYS A 658 -26.28 -25.19 -17.35
N ASN A 659 -25.06 -25.58 -17.03
CA ASN A 659 -24.33 -26.57 -17.78
C ASN A 659 -24.73 -27.99 -17.31
N GLU A 660 -25.94 -28.44 -17.70
CA GLU A 660 -26.48 -29.75 -17.28
C GLU A 660 -26.00 -30.92 -18.16
N ASN A 661 -25.41 -30.65 -19.33
CA ASN A 661 -25.15 -31.66 -20.37
C ASN A 661 -23.67 -31.82 -20.81
N GLY A 662 -22.72 -31.24 -20.07
CA GLY A 662 -21.29 -31.27 -20.40
C GLY A 662 -20.80 -29.98 -21.07
N CYS A 663 -19.65 -29.51 -20.64
CA CYS A 663 -19.19 -28.13 -20.78
C CYS A 663 -19.07 -27.59 -22.20
N THR A 664 -19.84 -26.53 -22.49
CA THR A 664 -19.36 -25.44 -23.36
C THR A 664 -18.20 -24.76 -22.65
N GLY A 665 -16.98 -25.14 -22.98
CA GLY A 665 -15.79 -24.38 -22.62
C GLY A 665 -15.65 -23.15 -23.52
N PHE A 666 -15.04 -22.09 -23.01
CA PHE A 666 -14.81 -20.83 -23.70
C PHE A 666 -13.33 -20.71 -24.06
N ASP A 667 -12.98 -20.63 -25.36
CA ASP A 667 -11.60 -20.34 -25.77
C ASP A 667 -11.39 -18.81 -25.80
N ILE A 668 -10.83 -18.29 -24.71
CA ILE A 668 -10.59 -16.88 -24.48
C ILE A 668 -9.21 -16.52 -25.03
N TYR A 669 -9.22 -15.75 -26.12
CA TYR A 669 -8.04 -15.17 -26.75
C TYR A 669 -7.66 -13.88 -26.04
#